data_AF-A0A958U4P4-F1
#
_entry.id   AF-A0A958U4P4-F1
#
_cell.length_a   1.000
_cell.length_b   1.000
_cell.length_c   1.000
_cell.angle_alpha   90.00
_cell.angle_beta   90.00
_cell.angle_gamma   90.00
#
_symmetry.space_group_name_H-M   'P 1'
#
loop_
_entity.id
_entity.type
_entity.pdbx_description
1 polymer ?
#
loop_
_entity_poly.entity_id
_entity_poly.type
_entity_poly.pdbx_seq_one_letter_code
_entity_poly.pdbx_strand_id
1 'polypeptide(L)'
;MKTIIGGRKRDGYDEDGVLFHQRPLRSQKHLVGNCSFEPKKTKSPISALVFEEFRIWQWVNTVECNGKKITQEEREKMITVLLSKEKPAFKDLKKAIGKIDAHYKFNYKDEDKIVGTNTISNLSNKKFFGKQWFDFTNKEQEDIWHVLYFFDDKDSVKKYAAEKWGFDEDKANAIANFNLKDGYSSLSKKAINNILPFLKMGFPYDVAVVLGGIKNVFGNDWEKLSEEKRNYIIDNVEDIVRSKVKGGFIDVIKALLRKDYVIANKQLGKLYHHSASITSTAVLEKLPLGKDADKEIQAIRNPIVITALFELRKVVNELIDRFGSFDEIKVEMARDLKVSKTKRNEIRRQQQQLERENDRVKEELHHLGQRITHDNLLKYKLWEECKKTCPYTGVIIPIHKLFTGEVQIEHIHPWSRSLNDSFMNKTLCWADENRKKGDKTPYEFYGNDEANWITIKERALKLFADTKEYPKAYQKFKRFVQQKFDDDFTTRQLNDTRYISREAKGYLQKVCKKVTVSPGQMTATLRKFWGINSILNDENEKTREDHRHHAVDALVLACGKTRYLQELTKWNRYQKIPDSSHFPMPWESFRYDAEQAVEGILVSHKKVTSIVTVRTHKTEKNGKEYKNFGVAARGQLHKETVYGKRKAPFGDEAFHVRKPIDILTTEKQLEKVVDKTIRELIFKRVHHLGGFEKGKLPNATFFEVDENGIKRPQIFLPNKNGAPVPVLKIRMKENIGGAEPLKDDINQWVNPRNNHHVLIYMDEKGNLKEEVVTFWTVVERKRKGFPVYQLPIDGIEIVTALQINDMFILGLGEDEINWEQPDISLLTQHLYRVQKLTSGDYFFRKHTSSTVTDSQYIQIRGFGEGKTGWFSFNPIKVTVSVTGKIEKL
;
A
#
# COMPACT_ATOMS: atom_id res chain seq x y z
N MET A 1 41.81 -7.64 -18.61
CA MET A 1 40.74 -7.24 -17.67
C MET A 1 40.07 -8.45 -17.02
N LYS A 2 39.40 -9.37 -17.75
CA LYS A 2 38.78 -10.60 -17.16
C LYS A 2 39.76 -11.48 -16.36
N THR A 3 41.04 -11.50 -16.72
CA THR A 3 42.14 -12.15 -15.99
C THR A 3 42.53 -11.45 -14.67
N ILE A 4 42.20 -10.17 -14.49
CA ILE A 4 42.57 -9.37 -13.30
C ILE A 4 41.36 -9.20 -12.35
N ILE A 5 40.17 -8.96 -12.90
CA ILE A 5 38.94 -8.69 -12.13
C ILE A 5 38.00 -9.90 -12.04
N GLY A 6 38.37 -11.04 -12.66
CA GLY A 6 37.54 -12.23 -12.81
C GLY A 6 36.51 -12.13 -13.95
N GLY A 7 36.17 -13.27 -14.56
CA GLY A 7 35.10 -13.40 -15.56
C GLY A 7 33.75 -13.80 -14.94
N ARG A 8 32.77 -14.17 -15.77
CA ARG A 8 31.51 -14.71 -15.27
C ARG A 8 31.66 -16.20 -15.03
N LYS A 9 30.94 -16.74 -14.05
CA LYS A 9 30.89 -18.19 -13.81
C LYS A 9 30.47 -18.97 -15.06
N ARG A 10 29.50 -18.43 -15.81
CA ARG A 10 29.01 -18.97 -17.09
C ARG A 10 30.05 -18.95 -18.23
N ASP A 11 31.11 -18.16 -18.10
CA ASP A 11 32.22 -18.10 -19.06
C ASP A 11 33.37 -19.07 -18.67
N GLY A 12 33.14 -19.98 -17.70
CA GLY A 12 34.12 -20.99 -17.27
C GLY A 12 35.00 -20.59 -16.08
N TYR A 13 34.63 -19.55 -15.32
CA TYR A 13 35.33 -19.13 -14.09
C TYR A 13 34.68 -19.79 -12.86
N ASP A 14 35.44 -20.01 -11.79
CA ASP A 14 34.91 -20.65 -10.57
C ASP A 14 33.83 -19.80 -9.87
N GLU A 15 34.04 -18.48 -9.85
CA GLU A 15 33.12 -17.47 -9.30
C GLU A 15 32.97 -16.27 -10.24
N ASP A 16 31.88 -15.52 -10.09
CA ASP A 16 31.73 -14.24 -10.77
C ASP A 16 32.76 -13.24 -10.21
N GLY A 17 33.60 -12.72 -11.10
CA GLY A 17 34.54 -11.64 -10.82
C GLY A 17 33.85 -10.36 -10.33
N VAL A 18 34.62 -9.44 -9.75
CA VAL A 18 34.13 -8.22 -9.06
C VAL A 18 33.18 -7.38 -9.92
N LEU A 19 33.41 -7.34 -11.24
CA LEU A 19 32.56 -6.59 -12.19
C LEU A 19 31.17 -7.23 -12.39
N PHE A 20 31.08 -8.55 -12.26
CA PHE A 20 29.87 -9.32 -12.55
C PHE A 20 29.16 -9.79 -11.29
N HIS A 21 29.86 -9.81 -10.16
CA HIS A 21 29.29 -10.22 -8.89
C HIS A 21 28.14 -9.30 -8.47
N GLN A 22 26.96 -9.88 -8.37
CA GLN A 22 25.81 -9.27 -7.72
C GLN A 22 25.37 -10.18 -6.59
N ARG A 23 25.15 -9.61 -5.39
CA ARG A 23 24.60 -10.40 -4.29
C ARG A 23 23.24 -10.96 -4.71
N PRO A 24 23.00 -12.27 -4.52
CA PRO A 24 21.69 -12.84 -4.81
C PRO A 24 20.63 -12.18 -3.93
N LEU A 25 19.42 -12.06 -4.47
CA LEU A 25 18.28 -11.59 -3.69
C LEU A 25 18.07 -12.56 -2.50
N ARG A 26 17.85 -12.01 -1.31
CA ARG A 26 17.56 -12.85 -0.14
C ARG A 26 16.26 -13.62 -0.36
N SER A 27 16.27 -14.89 0.03
CA SER A 27 15.07 -15.73 0.02
C SER A 27 13.93 -15.09 0.82
N GLN A 28 12.80 -14.89 0.15
CA GLN A 28 11.58 -14.35 0.74
C GLN A 28 10.69 -15.44 1.36
N LYS A 29 11.17 -16.69 1.48
CA LYS A 29 10.39 -17.82 2.03
C LYS A 29 9.87 -17.55 3.45
N HIS A 30 10.61 -16.81 4.26
CA HIS A 30 10.19 -16.40 5.60
C HIS A 30 8.99 -15.42 5.61
N LEU A 31 8.68 -14.79 4.47
CA LEU A 31 7.51 -13.91 4.31
C LEU A 31 6.24 -14.69 3.94
N VAL A 32 6.34 -16.00 3.69
CA VAL A 32 5.17 -16.83 3.38
C VAL A 32 4.30 -16.97 4.63
N GLY A 33 3.01 -16.70 4.48
CA GLY A 33 2.05 -16.84 5.59
C GLY A 33 1.81 -18.30 5.98
N ASN A 34 1.24 -18.48 7.17
CA ASN A 34 0.91 -19.81 7.67
C ASN A 34 -0.49 -20.27 7.24
N CYS A 35 -0.70 -21.58 7.26
CA CYS A 35 -1.96 -22.24 6.94
C CYS A 35 -3.04 -21.93 7.99
N SER A 36 -4.25 -21.63 7.54
CA SER A 36 -5.39 -21.33 8.43
C SER A 36 -5.76 -22.50 9.34
N PHE A 37 -5.58 -23.75 8.90
CA PHE A 37 -5.84 -24.96 9.70
C PHE A 37 -4.61 -25.51 10.44
N GLU A 38 -3.41 -25.07 10.04
CA GLU A 38 -2.13 -25.57 10.58
C GLU A 38 -1.21 -24.37 10.82
N PRO A 39 -1.45 -23.56 11.88
CA PRO A 39 -0.79 -22.26 12.06
C PRO A 39 0.73 -22.31 12.21
N LYS A 40 1.29 -23.50 12.45
CA LYS A 40 2.75 -23.74 12.54
C LYS A 40 3.39 -24.14 11.20
N LYS A 41 2.60 -24.27 10.13
CA LYS A 41 3.07 -24.70 8.80
C LYS A 41 2.81 -23.60 7.78
N THR A 42 3.78 -23.36 6.92
CA THR A 42 3.66 -22.42 5.81
C THR A 42 2.64 -22.91 4.78
N LYS A 43 2.06 -21.96 4.06
CA LYS A 43 1.18 -22.23 2.91
C LYS A 43 1.92 -22.98 1.81
N SER A 44 1.20 -23.85 1.09
CA SER A 44 1.74 -24.59 -0.05
C SER A 44 1.86 -23.68 -1.27
N PRO A 45 2.94 -23.78 -2.08
CA PRO A 45 2.98 -23.16 -3.39
C PRO A 45 1.80 -23.61 -4.25
N ILE A 46 1.27 -22.71 -5.10
CA ILE A 46 0.16 -23.06 -6.00
C ILE A 46 0.59 -23.95 -7.18
N SER A 47 1.89 -24.02 -7.46
CA SER A 47 2.47 -24.92 -8.45
C SER A 47 2.68 -26.34 -7.92
N ALA A 48 2.52 -26.58 -6.61
CA ALA A 48 2.72 -27.90 -6.04
C ALA A 48 1.67 -28.89 -6.59
N LEU A 49 2.11 -30.06 -7.03
CA LEU A 49 1.27 -31.07 -7.70
C LEU A 49 0.03 -31.44 -6.88
N VAL A 50 0.23 -31.72 -5.57
CA VAL A 50 -0.85 -32.04 -4.63
C VAL A 50 -1.87 -30.92 -4.46
N PHE A 51 -1.48 -29.66 -4.63
CA PHE A 51 -2.40 -28.53 -4.57
C PHE A 51 -3.21 -28.39 -5.86
N GLU A 52 -2.57 -28.59 -7.01
CA GLU A 52 -3.28 -28.61 -8.30
C GLU A 52 -4.33 -29.73 -8.31
N GLU A 53 -3.98 -30.91 -7.83
CA GLU A 53 -4.90 -32.04 -7.67
C GLU A 53 -6.04 -31.72 -6.68
N PHE A 54 -5.73 -31.17 -5.52
CA PHE A 54 -6.72 -30.73 -4.54
C PHE A 54 -7.76 -29.76 -5.13
N ARG A 55 -7.33 -28.77 -5.92
CA ARG A 55 -8.27 -27.80 -6.50
C ARG A 55 -9.21 -28.41 -7.53
N ILE A 56 -8.70 -29.31 -8.38
CA ILE A 56 -9.54 -29.92 -9.42
C ILE A 56 -10.60 -30.81 -8.78
N TRP A 57 -10.25 -31.61 -7.75
CA TRP A 57 -11.22 -32.42 -7.01
C TRP A 57 -12.22 -31.56 -6.24
N GLN A 58 -11.75 -30.48 -5.61
CA GLN A 58 -12.62 -29.51 -4.95
C GLN A 58 -13.68 -28.96 -5.92
N TRP A 59 -13.29 -28.63 -7.16
CA TRP A 59 -14.20 -28.10 -8.17
C TRP A 59 -15.12 -29.19 -8.75
N VAL A 60 -14.60 -30.36 -9.11
CA VAL A 60 -15.40 -31.44 -9.72
C VAL A 60 -16.54 -31.88 -8.79
N ASN A 61 -16.35 -31.87 -7.47
CA ASN A 61 -17.42 -32.20 -6.50
C ASN A 61 -18.55 -31.16 -6.43
N THR A 62 -18.36 -29.98 -7.05
CA THR A 62 -19.42 -28.97 -7.17
C THR A 62 -20.29 -29.16 -8.42
N VAL A 63 -19.88 -30.01 -9.37
CA VAL A 63 -20.61 -30.23 -10.62
C VAL A 63 -21.90 -30.99 -10.36
N GLU A 64 -23.00 -30.43 -10.87
CA GLU A 64 -24.34 -31.00 -10.77
C GLU A 64 -24.96 -31.10 -12.16
N CYS A 65 -25.63 -32.22 -12.41
CA CYS A 65 -26.39 -32.49 -13.62
C CYS A 65 -27.85 -32.77 -13.23
N ASN A 66 -28.80 -32.01 -13.78
CA ASN A 66 -30.23 -32.10 -13.46
C ASN A 66 -30.53 -32.04 -11.95
N GLY A 67 -29.76 -31.21 -11.22
CA GLY A 67 -29.90 -31.03 -9.77
C GLY A 67 -29.33 -32.16 -8.90
N LYS A 68 -28.66 -33.16 -9.50
CA LYS A 68 -27.98 -34.25 -8.78
C LYS A 68 -26.46 -34.19 -9.00
N LYS A 69 -25.69 -34.68 -8.04
CA LYS A 69 -24.23 -34.83 -8.18
C LYS A 69 -23.89 -35.87 -9.24
N ILE A 70 -22.80 -35.64 -9.97
CA ILE A 70 -22.25 -36.59 -10.94
C ILE A 70 -21.66 -37.82 -10.25
N THR A 71 -21.61 -38.96 -10.96
CA THR A 71 -21.09 -40.24 -10.43
C THR A 71 -19.57 -40.21 -10.27
N GLN A 72 -19.00 -41.13 -9.50
CA GLN A 72 -17.55 -41.21 -9.31
C GLN A 72 -16.79 -41.42 -10.64
N GLU A 73 -17.29 -42.29 -11.51
CA GLU A 73 -16.72 -42.54 -12.83
C GLU A 73 -16.74 -41.27 -13.71
N GLU A 74 -17.82 -40.49 -13.65
CA GLU A 74 -17.92 -39.20 -14.34
C GLU A 74 -16.89 -38.19 -13.82
N ARG A 75 -16.67 -38.16 -12.50
CA ARG A 75 -15.64 -37.28 -11.89
C ARG A 75 -14.27 -37.62 -12.42
N GLU A 76 -13.89 -38.90 -12.44
CA GLU A 76 -12.58 -39.37 -12.88
C GLU A 76 -12.32 -39.04 -14.37
N LYS A 77 -13.34 -39.19 -15.22
CA LYS A 77 -13.28 -38.77 -16.63
C LYS A 77 -13.06 -37.25 -16.76
N MET A 78 -13.74 -36.42 -15.97
CA MET A 78 -13.50 -34.97 -15.96
C MET A 78 -12.10 -34.61 -15.44
N ILE A 79 -11.64 -35.27 -14.38
CA ILE A 79 -10.30 -35.07 -13.79
C ILE A 79 -9.21 -35.34 -14.82
N THR A 80 -9.33 -36.41 -15.59
CA THR A 80 -8.38 -36.75 -16.66
C THR A 80 -8.21 -35.59 -17.64
N VAL A 81 -9.30 -34.94 -18.04
CA VAL A 81 -9.23 -33.75 -18.91
C VAL A 81 -8.58 -32.56 -18.20
N LEU A 82 -8.90 -32.32 -16.92
CA LEU A 82 -8.35 -31.22 -16.12
C LEU A 82 -6.84 -31.38 -15.82
N LEU A 83 -6.34 -32.61 -15.75
CA LEU A 83 -4.91 -32.92 -15.65
C LEU A 83 -4.17 -32.64 -16.97
N SER A 84 -4.86 -32.81 -18.11
CA SER A 84 -4.26 -32.62 -19.44
C SER A 84 -4.24 -31.17 -19.95
N LYS A 85 -5.08 -30.28 -19.38
CA LYS A 85 -5.27 -28.91 -19.86
C LYS A 85 -5.37 -27.90 -18.72
N GLU A 86 -4.80 -26.71 -18.93
CA GLU A 86 -4.85 -25.63 -17.94
C GLU A 86 -6.21 -24.95 -17.82
N LYS A 87 -6.89 -24.70 -18.94
CA LYS A 87 -8.19 -24.02 -18.99
C LYS A 87 -9.17 -24.67 -20.00
N PRO A 88 -9.55 -25.95 -19.85
CA PRO A 88 -10.57 -26.55 -20.72
C PRO A 88 -11.90 -25.80 -20.62
N ALA A 89 -12.66 -25.78 -21.72
CA ALA A 89 -14.04 -25.28 -21.67
C ALA A 89 -14.93 -26.36 -21.05
N PHE A 90 -15.99 -25.97 -20.34
CA PHE A 90 -16.89 -26.92 -19.69
C PHE A 90 -17.50 -27.93 -20.70
N LYS A 91 -17.77 -27.49 -21.93
CA LYS A 91 -18.20 -28.40 -23.02
C LYS A 91 -17.27 -29.58 -23.27
N ASP A 92 -15.96 -29.40 -23.09
CA ASP A 92 -14.96 -30.46 -23.28
C ASP A 92 -15.08 -31.53 -22.17
N LEU A 93 -15.41 -31.09 -20.95
CA LEU A 93 -15.66 -31.96 -19.80
C LEU A 93 -16.99 -32.72 -19.97
N LYS A 94 -18.03 -32.04 -20.44
CA LYS A 94 -19.35 -32.62 -20.77
C LYS A 94 -19.22 -33.74 -21.81
N LYS A 95 -18.39 -33.49 -22.84
CA LYS A 95 -18.06 -34.47 -23.88
C LYS A 95 -17.32 -35.69 -23.30
N ALA A 96 -16.37 -35.49 -22.38
CA ALA A 96 -15.62 -36.58 -21.78
C ALA A 96 -16.48 -37.55 -20.96
N ILE A 97 -17.59 -37.08 -20.39
CA ILE A 97 -18.55 -37.91 -19.65
C ILE A 97 -19.73 -38.39 -20.50
N GLY A 98 -19.74 -38.12 -21.81
CA GLY A 98 -20.79 -38.57 -22.73
C GLY A 98 -22.16 -37.90 -22.56
N LYS A 99 -22.27 -36.79 -21.82
CA LYS A 99 -23.54 -36.11 -21.54
C LYS A 99 -23.79 -34.88 -22.41
N ILE A 100 -23.63 -34.99 -23.73
CA ILE A 100 -23.59 -33.82 -24.63
C ILE A 100 -24.97 -33.22 -24.87
N ASP A 101 -26.03 -34.02 -24.78
CA ASP A 101 -27.40 -33.64 -25.13
C ASP A 101 -27.99 -32.50 -24.31
N ALA A 102 -28.98 -31.83 -24.91
CA ALA A 102 -29.62 -30.63 -24.34
C ALA A 102 -30.50 -30.91 -23.10
N HIS A 103 -30.92 -32.17 -22.86
CA HIS A 103 -31.69 -32.53 -21.67
C HIS A 103 -30.83 -32.58 -20.39
N TYR A 104 -29.51 -32.66 -20.51
CA TYR A 104 -28.59 -32.57 -19.37
C TYR A 104 -28.30 -31.09 -19.03
N LYS A 105 -28.94 -30.60 -17.96
CA LYS A 105 -28.77 -29.25 -17.44
C LYS A 105 -27.71 -29.24 -16.34
N PHE A 106 -26.59 -28.57 -16.62
CA PHE A 106 -25.51 -28.40 -15.65
C PHE A 106 -25.59 -27.06 -14.93
N ASN A 107 -24.99 -26.98 -13.74
CA ASN A 107 -24.82 -25.73 -12.99
C ASN A 107 -23.71 -24.81 -13.55
N TYR A 108 -23.02 -25.23 -14.61
CA TYR A 108 -22.02 -24.50 -15.37
C TYR A 108 -22.46 -24.27 -16.83
N LYS A 109 -21.96 -23.20 -17.46
CA LYS A 109 -22.21 -22.94 -18.89
C LYS A 109 -21.12 -23.57 -19.75
N ASP A 110 -21.45 -23.95 -20.98
CA ASP A 110 -20.53 -24.62 -21.91
C ASP A 110 -19.26 -23.82 -22.21
N GLU A 111 -19.36 -22.49 -22.22
CA GLU A 111 -18.23 -21.58 -22.47
C GLU A 111 -17.41 -21.24 -21.21
N ASP A 112 -17.87 -21.66 -20.02
CA ASP A 112 -17.13 -21.40 -18.79
C ASP A 112 -15.76 -22.11 -18.86
N LYS A 113 -14.68 -21.34 -18.65
CA LYS A 113 -13.31 -21.84 -18.61
C LYS A 113 -12.99 -22.36 -17.22
N ILE A 114 -12.71 -23.65 -17.11
CA ILE A 114 -12.45 -24.32 -15.84
C ILE A 114 -10.96 -24.38 -15.61
N VAL A 115 -10.50 -23.96 -14.43
CA VAL A 115 -9.07 -23.96 -14.12
C VAL A 115 -8.63 -25.39 -13.75
N GLY A 116 -7.98 -26.07 -14.69
CA GLY A 116 -7.33 -27.37 -14.48
C GLY A 116 -5.96 -27.22 -13.81
N THR A 117 -4.97 -27.90 -14.38
CA THR A 117 -3.58 -27.91 -13.87
C THR A 117 -2.65 -27.14 -14.80
N ASN A 118 -1.69 -26.40 -14.28
CA ASN A 118 -0.67 -25.74 -15.12
C ASN A 118 0.63 -26.53 -15.10
N THR A 119 1.06 -26.98 -13.93
CA THR A 119 2.31 -27.71 -13.78
C THR A 119 2.17 -29.10 -14.38
N ILE A 120 1.14 -29.85 -13.98
CA ILE A 120 0.91 -31.22 -14.48
C ILE A 120 0.64 -31.23 -15.99
N SER A 121 -0.23 -30.35 -16.50
CA SER A 121 -0.56 -30.32 -17.94
C SER A 121 0.62 -29.93 -18.83
N ASN A 122 1.53 -29.07 -18.37
CA ASN A 122 2.74 -28.75 -19.11
C ASN A 122 3.74 -29.91 -19.07
N LEU A 123 4.00 -30.49 -17.89
CA LEU A 123 4.97 -31.60 -17.74
C LEU A 123 4.53 -32.88 -18.46
N SER A 124 3.22 -33.16 -18.51
CA SER A 124 2.63 -34.27 -19.27
C SER A 124 2.48 -34.00 -20.78
N ASN A 125 2.89 -32.82 -21.26
CA ASN A 125 2.93 -32.52 -22.68
C ASN A 125 4.07 -33.29 -23.36
N LYS A 126 3.89 -33.69 -24.63
CA LYS A 126 4.94 -34.30 -25.47
C LYS A 126 6.21 -33.44 -25.58
N LYS A 127 6.09 -32.13 -25.35
CA LYS A 127 7.22 -31.20 -25.26
C LYS A 127 8.21 -31.57 -24.14
N PHE A 128 7.75 -32.22 -23.07
CA PHE A 128 8.57 -32.68 -21.95
C PHE A 128 8.43 -34.20 -21.76
N PHE A 129 7.71 -34.68 -20.75
CA PHE A 129 7.63 -36.10 -20.40
C PHE A 129 6.49 -36.85 -21.11
N GLY A 130 5.53 -36.15 -21.71
CA GLY A 130 4.43 -36.79 -22.44
C GLY A 130 3.58 -37.72 -21.56
N LYS A 131 3.12 -38.84 -22.14
CA LYS A 131 2.30 -39.84 -21.42
C LYS A 131 3.05 -40.52 -20.27
N GLN A 132 4.37 -40.69 -20.40
CA GLN A 132 5.24 -41.29 -19.38
C GLN A 132 5.15 -40.56 -18.04
N TRP A 133 4.76 -39.27 -18.05
CA TRP A 133 4.52 -38.51 -16.81
C TRP A 133 3.60 -39.24 -15.83
N PHE A 134 2.54 -39.89 -16.32
CA PHE A 134 1.56 -40.58 -15.48
C PHE A 134 2.02 -41.97 -15.03
N ASP A 135 3.10 -42.49 -15.61
CA ASP A 135 3.72 -43.76 -15.22
C ASP A 135 4.74 -43.56 -14.07
N PHE A 136 5.19 -42.32 -13.85
CA PHE A 136 6.07 -41.98 -12.73
C PHE A 136 5.37 -42.12 -11.38
N THR A 137 6.14 -42.54 -10.38
CA THR A 137 5.72 -42.54 -8.99
C THR A 137 5.50 -41.11 -8.49
N ASN A 138 4.66 -40.95 -7.45
CA ASN A 138 4.43 -39.65 -6.81
C ASN A 138 5.72 -38.98 -6.35
N LYS A 139 6.73 -39.77 -5.94
CA LYS A 139 8.03 -39.27 -5.50
C LYS A 139 8.82 -38.71 -6.68
N GLU A 140 8.89 -39.42 -7.80
CA GLU A 140 9.58 -38.96 -8.99
C GLU A 140 8.97 -37.67 -9.55
N GLN A 141 7.63 -37.59 -9.61
CA GLN A 141 6.94 -36.35 -10.02
C GLN A 141 7.26 -35.18 -9.07
N GLU A 142 7.30 -35.43 -7.76
CA GLU A 142 7.65 -34.44 -6.75
C GLU A 142 9.12 -33.99 -6.84
N ASP A 143 10.04 -34.92 -7.10
CA ASP A 143 11.46 -34.62 -7.29
C ASP A 143 11.68 -33.75 -8.54
N ILE A 144 10.99 -34.06 -9.66
CA ILE A 144 11.00 -33.21 -10.87
C ILE A 144 10.50 -31.81 -10.55
N TRP A 145 9.39 -31.69 -9.81
CA TRP A 145 8.87 -30.40 -9.36
C TRP A 145 9.88 -29.63 -8.49
N HIS A 146 10.56 -30.32 -7.57
CA HIS A 146 11.55 -29.71 -6.68
C HIS A 146 12.75 -29.13 -7.42
N VAL A 147 13.23 -29.82 -8.46
CA VAL A 147 14.30 -29.31 -9.33
C VAL A 147 13.86 -27.99 -9.95
N LEU A 148 12.66 -27.94 -10.54
CA LEU A 148 12.13 -26.73 -11.19
C LEU A 148 11.81 -25.60 -10.20
N TYR A 149 11.49 -25.92 -8.95
CA TYR A 149 11.12 -24.93 -7.94
C TYR A 149 12.31 -24.35 -7.16
N PHE A 150 13.38 -25.12 -6.95
CA PHE A 150 14.50 -24.71 -6.10
C PHE A 150 15.79 -24.36 -6.85
N PHE A 151 15.94 -24.77 -8.11
CA PHE A 151 17.10 -24.36 -8.88
C PHE A 151 16.91 -22.90 -9.31
N ASP A 152 17.81 -22.04 -8.84
CA ASP A 152 17.79 -20.61 -9.18
C ASP A 152 18.43 -20.32 -10.55
N ASP A 153 19.15 -21.29 -11.12
CA ASP A 153 19.91 -21.17 -12.35
C ASP A 153 19.41 -22.11 -13.46
N LYS A 154 19.17 -21.53 -14.65
CA LYS A 154 18.67 -22.26 -15.82
C LYS A 154 19.68 -23.24 -16.39
N ASP A 155 20.97 -22.90 -16.34
CA ASP A 155 22.03 -23.76 -16.89
C ASP A 155 22.15 -25.03 -16.05
N SER A 156 21.99 -24.90 -14.73
CA SER A 156 21.92 -26.02 -13.79
C SER A 156 20.72 -26.94 -14.07
N VAL A 157 19.54 -26.38 -14.38
CA VAL A 157 18.37 -27.18 -14.79
C VAL A 157 18.60 -27.86 -16.13
N LYS A 158 19.21 -27.18 -17.11
CA LYS A 158 19.54 -27.74 -18.43
C LYS A 158 20.47 -28.95 -18.29
N LYS A 159 21.54 -28.82 -17.50
CA LYS A 159 22.48 -29.91 -17.20
C LYS A 159 21.78 -31.08 -16.50
N TYR A 160 20.99 -30.80 -15.47
CA TYR A 160 20.25 -31.83 -14.75
C TYR A 160 19.27 -32.59 -15.67
N ALA A 161 18.55 -31.88 -16.54
CA ALA A 161 17.62 -32.47 -17.50
C ALA A 161 18.32 -33.38 -18.52
N ALA A 162 19.50 -32.96 -19.02
CA ALA A 162 20.29 -33.78 -19.93
C ALA A 162 20.83 -35.05 -19.24
N GLU A 163 21.41 -34.92 -18.04
CA GLU A 163 22.07 -36.03 -17.34
C GLU A 163 21.10 -37.02 -16.68
N LYS A 164 20.00 -36.53 -16.08
CA LYS A 164 19.10 -37.35 -15.26
C LYS A 164 17.80 -37.72 -15.96
N TRP A 165 17.31 -36.89 -16.87
CA TRP A 165 16.06 -37.15 -17.61
C TRP A 165 16.29 -37.57 -19.06
N GLY A 166 17.53 -37.55 -19.55
CA GLY A 166 17.87 -37.93 -20.92
C GLY A 166 17.28 -36.98 -21.97
N PHE A 167 17.07 -35.71 -21.62
CA PHE A 167 16.53 -34.73 -22.56
C PHE A 167 17.59 -34.31 -23.59
N ASP A 168 17.18 -34.22 -24.86
CA ASP A 168 17.97 -33.56 -25.90
C ASP A 168 18.15 -32.06 -25.59
N GLU A 169 19.07 -31.40 -26.31
CA GLU A 169 19.40 -30.00 -26.05
C GLU A 169 18.19 -29.07 -26.17
N ASP A 170 17.30 -29.31 -27.14
CA ASP A 170 16.11 -28.50 -27.37
C ASP A 170 15.09 -28.65 -26.23
N LYS A 171 14.82 -29.87 -25.78
CA LYS A 171 13.95 -30.14 -24.63
C LYS A 171 14.56 -29.62 -23.33
N ALA A 172 15.86 -29.77 -23.14
CA ALA A 172 16.57 -29.26 -21.97
C ALA A 172 16.52 -27.73 -21.91
N ASN A 173 16.73 -27.05 -23.04
CA ASN A 173 16.53 -25.60 -23.17
C ASN A 173 15.07 -25.20 -22.91
N ALA A 174 14.11 -25.97 -23.41
CA ALA A 174 12.70 -25.67 -23.26
C ALA A 174 12.23 -25.81 -21.80
N ILE A 175 12.66 -26.85 -21.07
CA ILE A 175 12.26 -27.07 -19.68
C ILE A 175 12.99 -26.11 -18.73
N ALA A 176 14.24 -25.73 -19.01
CA ALA A 176 14.95 -24.69 -18.26
C ALA A 176 14.28 -23.30 -18.39
N ASN A 177 13.52 -23.08 -19.48
CA ASN A 177 12.72 -21.87 -19.67
C ASN A 177 11.28 -21.99 -19.15
N PHE A 178 10.83 -23.19 -18.74
CA PHE A 178 9.52 -23.39 -18.14
C PHE A 178 9.51 -22.78 -16.73
N ASN A 179 8.55 -21.89 -16.47
CA ASN A 179 8.40 -21.25 -15.17
C ASN A 179 7.15 -21.80 -14.49
N LEU A 180 7.33 -22.25 -13.25
CA LEU A 180 6.20 -22.62 -12.39
C LEU A 180 5.36 -21.39 -12.06
N LYS A 181 4.07 -21.60 -11.80
CA LYS A 181 3.19 -20.52 -11.33
C LYS A 181 3.60 -20.01 -9.95
N ASP A 182 3.87 -18.71 -9.89
CA ASP A 182 4.15 -18.00 -8.65
C ASP A 182 2.89 -17.83 -7.79
N GLY A 183 3.03 -18.08 -6.50
CA GLY A 183 1.99 -17.84 -5.50
C GLY A 183 1.86 -18.97 -4.48
N TYR A 184 1.06 -18.71 -3.45
CA TYR A 184 0.80 -19.65 -2.37
C TYR A 184 -0.70 -19.81 -2.14
N SER A 185 -1.12 -21.02 -1.80
CA SER A 185 -2.50 -21.34 -1.45
C SER A 185 -2.88 -20.81 -0.06
N SER A 186 -4.13 -21.00 0.36
CA SER A 186 -4.55 -20.71 1.74
C SER A 186 -4.14 -21.79 2.74
N LEU A 187 -3.76 -22.98 2.27
CA LEU A 187 -3.56 -24.18 3.07
C LEU A 187 -2.10 -24.69 2.99
N SER A 188 -1.65 -25.43 4.00
CA SER A 188 -0.34 -26.10 3.96
C SER A 188 -0.43 -27.41 3.17
N LYS A 189 0.71 -27.90 2.69
CA LYS A 189 0.82 -29.23 2.06
C LYS A 189 0.25 -30.34 2.97
N LYS A 190 0.51 -30.26 4.27
CA LYS A 190 -0.04 -31.19 5.28
C LYS A 190 -1.57 -31.16 5.34
N ALA A 191 -2.16 -29.96 5.40
CA ALA A 191 -3.62 -29.82 5.44
C ALA A 191 -4.25 -30.36 4.16
N ILE A 192 -3.66 -30.06 3.01
CA ILE A 192 -4.10 -30.57 1.70
C ILE A 192 -4.06 -32.11 1.67
N ASN A 193 -2.96 -32.74 2.08
CA ASN A 193 -2.82 -34.20 2.11
C ASN A 193 -3.80 -34.89 3.09
N ASN A 194 -4.31 -34.17 4.08
CA ASN A 194 -5.33 -34.69 4.97
C ASN A 194 -6.74 -34.57 4.38
N ILE A 195 -7.01 -33.55 3.57
CA ILE A 195 -8.34 -33.26 3.00
C ILE A 195 -8.56 -34.00 1.67
N LEU A 196 -7.52 -34.07 0.83
CA LEU A 196 -7.58 -34.59 -0.53
C LEU A 196 -8.19 -36.01 -0.64
N PRO A 197 -7.87 -37.00 0.23
CA PRO A 197 -8.47 -38.33 0.14
C PRO A 197 -10.00 -38.30 0.18
N PHE A 198 -10.59 -37.45 1.03
CA PHE A 198 -12.04 -37.34 1.16
C PHE A 198 -12.68 -36.58 -0.01
N LEU A 199 -11.96 -35.63 -0.62
CA LEU A 199 -12.41 -35.03 -1.88
C LEU A 199 -12.45 -36.08 -3.01
N LYS A 200 -11.48 -37.00 -3.06
CA LYS A 200 -11.47 -38.10 -4.05
C LYS A 200 -12.65 -39.07 -3.88
N MET A 201 -13.15 -39.23 -2.65
CA MET A 201 -14.36 -40.00 -2.35
C MET A 201 -15.67 -39.28 -2.78
N GLY A 202 -15.59 -38.04 -3.26
CA GLY A 202 -16.74 -37.27 -3.74
C GLY A 202 -17.36 -36.35 -2.70
N PHE A 203 -16.82 -36.27 -1.48
CA PHE A 203 -17.36 -35.38 -0.45
C PHE A 203 -17.21 -33.90 -0.85
N PRO A 204 -18.19 -33.05 -0.52
CA PRO A 204 -18.07 -31.61 -0.71
C PRO A 204 -16.98 -31.04 0.20
N TYR A 205 -16.42 -29.89 -0.20
CA TYR A 205 -15.23 -29.32 0.44
C TYR A 205 -15.37 -29.10 1.95
N ASP A 206 -16.52 -28.62 2.41
CA ASP A 206 -16.79 -28.37 3.82
C ASP A 206 -16.75 -29.66 4.66
N VAL A 207 -17.34 -30.75 4.17
CA VAL A 207 -17.30 -32.07 4.80
C VAL A 207 -15.88 -32.67 4.75
N ALA A 208 -15.22 -32.59 3.59
CA ALA A 208 -13.86 -33.08 3.43
C ALA A 208 -12.84 -32.37 4.34
N VAL A 209 -13.05 -31.08 4.62
CA VAL A 209 -12.25 -30.32 5.60
C VAL A 209 -12.40 -30.92 7.00
N VAL A 210 -13.63 -31.22 7.41
CA VAL A 210 -13.91 -31.80 8.74
C VAL A 210 -13.29 -33.19 8.85
N LEU A 211 -13.49 -34.07 7.86
CA LEU A 211 -12.88 -35.40 7.80
C LEU A 211 -11.35 -35.32 7.80
N GLY A 212 -10.77 -34.39 7.04
CA GLY A 212 -9.33 -34.11 7.06
C GLY A 212 -8.82 -33.63 8.41
N GLY A 213 -9.64 -32.87 9.14
CA GLY A 213 -9.41 -32.49 10.53
C GLY A 213 -9.41 -33.70 11.46
N ILE A 214 -10.38 -34.60 11.32
CA ILE A 214 -10.45 -35.84 12.10
C ILE A 214 -9.22 -36.71 11.82
N LYS A 215 -8.84 -36.93 10.56
CA LYS A 215 -7.59 -37.59 10.18
C LYS A 215 -6.36 -36.95 10.84
N ASN A 216 -6.34 -35.62 10.97
CA ASN A 216 -5.25 -34.91 11.65
C ASN A 216 -5.22 -35.13 13.18
N VAL A 217 -6.38 -35.33 13.81
CA VAL A 217 -6.51 -35.67 15.24
C VAL A 217 -5.85 -37.02 15.52
N PHE A 218 -6.18 -38.03 14.71
CA PHE A 218 -5.62 -39.39 14.81
C PHE A 218 -4.15 -39.45 14.35
N GLY A 219 -3.73 -38.60 13.41
CA GLY A 219 -2.34 -38.59 12.92
C GLY A 219 -1.97 -39.93 12.28
N ASN A 220 -0.89 -40.55 12.75
CA ASN A 220 -0.43 -41.85 12.23
C ASN A 220 -1.36 -43.01 12.61
N ASP A 221 -2.18 -42.85 13.64
CA ASP A 221 -3.10 -43.91 14.09
C ASP A 221 -4.35 -44.01 13.22
N TRP A 222 -4.58 -43.02 12.33
CA TRP A 222 -5.71 -43.05 11.39
C TRP A 222 -5.68 -44.28 10.48
N GLU A 223 -4.49 -44.67 10.00
CA GLU A 223 -4.32 -45.87 9.16
C GLU A 223 -4.31 -47.17 9.98
N LYS A 224 -4.24 -47.09 11.32
CA LYS A 224 -4.31 -48.26 12.21
C LYS A 224 -5.73 -48.57 12.69
N LEU A 225 -6.69 -47.68 12.43
CA LEU A 225 -8.10 -47.93 12.73
C LEU A 225 -8.62 -49.06 11.84
N SER A 226 -9.48 -49.92 12.40
CA SER A 226 -10.21 -50.90 11.60
C SER A 226 -11.08 -50.21 10.56
N GLU A 227 -11.30 -50.85 9.41
CA GLU A 227 -12.13 -50.31 8.33
C GLU A 227 -13.55 -49.96 8.81
N GLU A 228 -14.15 -50.80 9.66
CA GLU A 228 -15.47 -50.54 10.27
C GLU A 228 -15.51 -49.21 11.03
N LYS A 229 -14.49 -48.95 11.85
CA LYS A 229 -14.39 -47.71 12.64
C LYS A 229 -14.15 -46.50 11.74
N ARG A 230 -13.33 -46.66 10.70
CA ARG A 230 -13.05 -45.59 9.73
C ARG A 230 -14.30 -45.23 8.92
N ASN A 231 -15.02 -46.24 8.43
CA ASN A 231 -16.25 -46.07 7.66
C ASN A 231 -17.36 -45.46 8.52
N TYR A 232 -17.50 -45.90 9.78
CA TYR A 232 -18.43 -45.28 10.72
C TYR A 232 -18.20 -43.77 10.85
N ILE A 233 -16.96 -43.31 10.97
CA ILE A 233 -16.66 -41.87 11.00
C ILE A 233 -17.05 -41.21 9.66
N ILE A 234 -16.66 -41.81 8.54
CA ILE A 234 -16.87 -41.23 7.21
C ILE A 234 -18.36 -41.06 6.91
N ASP A 235 -19.16 -42.07 7.22
CA ASP A 235 -20.59 -42.12 6.89
C ASP A 235 -21.42 -41.17 7.77
N ASN A 236 -21.04 -41.00 9.03
CA ASN A 236 -21.82 -40.17 9.98
C ASN A 236 -21.45 -38.67 9.93
N VAL A 237 -20.23 -38.32 9.49
CA VAL A 237 -19.75 -36.92 9.57
C VAL A 237 -20.51 -36.00 8.62
N GLU A 238 -20.94 -36.47 7.45
CA GLU A 238 -21.72 -35.64 6.54
C GLU A 238 -23.05 -35.21 7.17
N ASP A 239 -23.80 -36.14 7.75
CA ASP A 239 -25.05 -35.85 8.43
C ASP A 239 -24.86 -34.90 9.62
N ILE A 240 -23.79 -35.09 10.39
CA ILE A 240 -23.44 -34.20 11.50
C ILE A 240 -23.15 -32.78 11.00
N VAL A 241 -22.40 -32.62 9.91
CA VAL A 241 -22.08 -31.29 9.33
C VAL A 241 -23.34 -30.62 8.77
N ARG A 242 -24.27 -31.39 8.21
CA ARG A 242 -25.54 -30.90 7.67
C ARG A 242 -26.58 -30.61 8.77
N SER A 243 -26.38 -31.15 9.97
CA SER A 243 -27.28 -30.93 11.11
C SER A 243 -27.30 -29.45 11.55
N LYS A 244 -28.50 -28.89 11.74
CA LYS A 244 -28.70 -27.50 12.20
C LYS A 244 -28.69 -27.40 13.73
N VAL A 245 -27.72 -28.03 14.38
CA VAL A 245 -27.69 -28.14 15.85
C VAL A 245 -27.32 -26.81 16.51
N LYS A 246 -28.06 -26.45 17.58
CA LYS A 246 -27.80 -25.27 18.42
C LYS A 246 -26.44 -25.45 19.12
N GLY A 247 -25.44 -24.63 18.78
CA GLY A 247 -24.06 -24.74 19.28
C GLY A 247 -23.01 -25.11 18.21
N GLY A 248 -23.46 -25.61 17.06
CA GLY A 248 -22.58 -25.96 15.93
C GLY A 248 -22.14 -27.43 15.93
N PHE A 249 -21.95 -27.98 14.73
CA PHE A 249 -21.65 -29.40 14.51
C PHE A 249 -20.32 -29.87 15.13
N ILE A 250 -19.39 -28.96 15.37
CA ILE A 250 -18.05 -29.31 15.89
C ILE A 250 -18.10 -29.92 17.29
N ASP A 251 -18.97 -29.43 18.17
CA ASP A 251 -19.00 -29.94 19.53
C ASP A 251 -19.61 -31.35 19.58
N VAL A 252 -20.50 -31.66 18.64
CA VAL A 252 -21.00 -33.04 18.41
C VAL A 252 -19.86 -33.95 17.97
N ILE A 253 -19.02 -33.51 17.03
CA ILE A 253 -17.85 -34.29 16.58
C ILE A 253 -16.85 -34.50 17.71
N LYS A 254 -16.58 -33.47 18.54
CA LYS A 254 -15.72 -33.63 19.71
C LYS A 254 -16.29 -34.64 20.70
N ALA A 255 -17.60 -34.64 20.92
CA ALA A 255 -18.26 -35.58 21.82
C ALA A 255 -18.14 -37.03 21.31
N LEU A 256 -18.40 -37.26 20.01
CA LEU A 256 -18.24 -38.55 19.34
C LEU A 256 -16.80 -39.06 19.48
N LEU A 257 -15.81 -38.24 19.14
CA LEU A 257 -14.39 -38.63 19.21
C LEU A 257 -13.90 -38.89 20.65
N ARG A 258 -14.46 -38.21 21.65
CA ARG A 258 -14.14 -38.47 23.06
C ARG A 258 -14.73 -39.81 23.51
N LYS A 259 -16.02 -40.02 23.22
CA LYS A 259 -16.77 -41.16 23.74
C LYS A 259 -16.36 -42.47 23.07
N ASP A 260 -16.32 -42.47 21.74
CA ASP A 260 -16.22 -43.72 20.98
C ASP A 260 -14.77 -44.05 20.58
N TYR A 261 -13.86 -43.06 20.69
CA TYR A 261 -12.46 -43.17 20.25
C TYR A 261 -11.42 -42.73 21.30
N VAL A 262 -11.85 -42.34 22.51
CA VAL A 262 -10.98 -42.00 23.66
C VAL A 262 -9.91 -40.94 23.33
N ILE A 263 -10.26 -39.94 22.53
CA ILE A 263 -9.32 -38.90 22.10
C ILE A 263 -9.14 -37.81 23.16
N ALA A 264 -7.88 -37.48 23.48
CA ALA A 264 -7.56 -36.42 24.44
C ALA A 264 -7.90 -35.00 23.95
N ASN A 265 -8.24 -34.10 24.87
CA ASN A 265 -8.57 -32.70 24.56
C ASN A 265 -7.49 -31.96 23.76
N LYS A 266 -6.23 -32.24 24.04
CA LYS A 266 -5.09 -31.67 23.30
C LYS A 266 -5.06 -32.09 21.83
N GLN A 267 -5.51 -33.32 21.53
CA GLN A 267 -5.60 -33.82 20.15
C GLN A 267 -6.82 -33.24 19.43
N LEU A 268 -7.96 -33.07 20.10
CA LEU A 268 -9.17 -32.44 19.53
C LEU A 268 -8.94 -31.00 19.06
N GLY A 269 -7.98 -30.28 19.66
CA GLY A 269 -7.54 -28.97 19.20
C GLY A 269 -6.92 -28.95 17.79
N LYS A 270 -6.64 -30.13 17.19
CA LYS A 270 -6.14 -30.29 15.82
C LYS A 270 -7.25 -30.40 14.76
N LEU A 271 -8.53 -30.42 15.16
CA LEU A 271 -9.66 -30.45 14.24
C LEU A 271 -9.67 -29.20 13.35
N TYR A 272 -9.95 -29.40 12.06
CA TYR A 272 -10.12 -28.29 11.14
C TYR A 272 -11.52 -27.71 11.27
N HIS A 273 -11.62 -26.39 11.34
CA HIS A 273 -12.89 -25.68 11.37
C HIS A 273 -12.81 -24.38 10.59
N HIS A 274 -13.84 -24.08 9.79
CA HIS A 274 -13.94 -22.82 9.04
C HIS A 274 -13.96 -21.59 9.95
N SER A 275 -14.32 -21.75 11.23
CA SER A 275 -14.27 -20.69 12.25
C SER A 275 -13.17 -20.90 13.30
N ALA A 276 -12.15 -21.74 13.05
CA ALA A 276 -11.05 -22.02 13.99
C ALA A 276 -10.26 -20.76 14.42
N SER A 277 -10.40 -19.63 13.70
CA SER A 277 -9.86 -18.33 14.11
C SER A 277 -10.66 -17.66 15.24
N ILE A 278 -11.83 -18.17 15.59
CA ILE A 278 -12.64 -17.70 16.72
C ILE A 278 -12.38 -18.68 17.86
N THR A 279 -11.18 -18.64 18.43
CA THR A 279 -11.01 -19.17 19.78
C THR A 279 -11.93 -18.33 20.66
N SER A 280 -12.88 -18.97 21.34
CA SER A 280 -13.71 -18.34 22.38
C SER A 280 -12.81 -17.92 23.52
N THR A 281 -12.06 -16.85 23.29
CA THR A 281 -11.24 -16.21 24.31
C THR A 281 -12.23 -15.58 25.28
N ALA A 282 -12.04 -15.80 26.58
CA ALA A 282 -12.80 -15.05 27.57
C ALA A 282 -12.68 -13.56 27.24
N VAL A 283 -13.80 -12.84 27.30
CA VAL A 283 -13.81 -11.41 27.05
C VAL A 283 -12.94 -10.77 28.12
N LEU A 284 -11.90 -10.08 27.69
CA LEU A 284 -11.02 -9.33 28.55
C LEU A 284 -11.74 -8.06 29.02
N GLU A 285 -11.44 -7.63 30.25
CA GLU A 285 -11.94 -6.35 30.74
C GLU A 285 -11.40 -5.18 29.91
N LYS A 286 -10.15 -5.26 29.45
CA LYS A 286 -9.48 -4.25 28.62
C LYS A 286 -8.59 -4.87 27.55
N LEU A 287 -8.26 -4.09 26.53
CA LEU A 287 -7.27 -4.50 25.54
C LEU A 287 -5.87 -4.54 26.18
N PRO A 288 -5.10 -5.61 25.97
CA PRO A 288 -3.86 -5.83 26.72
C PRO A 288 -2.75 -4.84 26.34
N LEU A 289 -1.98 -4.46 27.36
CA LEU A 289 -0.79 -3.62 27.27
C LEU A 289 0.47 -4.45 27.53
N GLY A 290 1.61 -3.99 27.01
CA GLY A 290 2.92 -4.60 27.23
C GLY A 290 3.54 -5.25 25.99
N LYS A 291 4.78 -5.73 26.15
CA LYS A 291 5.63 -6.16 25.02
C LYS A 291 5.02 -7.25 24.16
N ASP A 292 4.31 -8.22 24.75
CA ASP A 292 3.74 -9.33 23.99
C ASP A 292 2.45 -8.93 23.25
N ALA A 293 1.62 -8.07 23.84
CA ALA A 293 0.48 -7.46 23.15
C ALA A 293 0.93 -6.54 22.01
N ASP A 294 2.03 -5.81 22.20
CA ASP A 294 2.62 -4.96 21.16
C ASP A 294 3.18 -5.79 20.00
N LYS A 295 3.80 -6.95 20.28
CA LYS A 295 4.26 -7.89 19.23
C LYS A 295 3.11 -8.40 18.37
N GLU A 296 1.94 -8.62 18.94
CA GLU A 296 0.76 -9.05 18.18
C GLU A 296 0.33 -7.98 17.17
N ILE A 297 0.21 -6.73 17.58
CA ILE A 297 -0.10 -5.62 16.67
C ILE A 297 1.04 -5.47 15.64
N GLN A 298 2.30 -5.56 16.08
CA GLN A 298 3.48 -5.43 15.21
C GLN A 298 3.70 -6.62 14.25
N ALA A 299 3.03 -7.76 14.47
CA ALA A 299 3.05 -8.87 13.53
C ALA A 299 2.32 -8.51 12.22
N ILE A 300 1.46 -7.49 12.24
CA ILE A 300 0.85 -6.89 11.06
C ILE A 300 1.93 -6.16 10.26
N ARG A 301 1.94 -6.37 8.94
CA ARG A 301 3.01 -5.84 8.07
C ARG A 301 2.80 -4.39 7.64
N ASN A 302 1.58 -3.86 7.75
CA ASN A 302 1.26 -2.51 7.30
C ASN A 302 1.39 -1.51 8.47
N PRO A 303 2.36 -0.56 8.44
CA PRO A 303 2.59 0.40 9.52
C PRO A 303 1.41 1.33 9.80
N ILE A 304 0.59 1.64 8.79
CA ILE A 304 -0.60 2.49 8.96
C ILE A 304 -1.63 1.75 9.81
N VAL A 305 -1.84 0.46 9.52
CA VAL A 305 -2.73 -0.40 10.31
C VAL A 305 -2.23 -0.58 11.73
N ILE A 306 -0.93 -0.83 11.91
CA ILE A 306 -0.30 -0.93 13.24
C ILE A 306 -0.60 0.35 14.05
N THR A 307 -0.37 1.52 13.46
CA THR A 307 -0.58 2.81 14.11
C THR A 307 -2.05 3.01 14.48
N ALA A 308 -2.97 2.70 13.55
CA ALA A 308 -4.41 2.81 13.80
C ALA A 308 -4.87 1.90 14.95
N LEU A 309 -4.36 0.66 15.04
CA LEU A 309 -4.70 -0.25 16.13
C LEU A 309 -4.14 0.20 17.47
N PHE A 310 -2.95 0.82 17.51
CA PHE A 310 -2.41 1.39 18.74
C PHE A 310 -3.25 2.58 19.23
N GLU A 311 -3.69 3.47 18.35
CA GLU A 311 -4.57 4.57 18.76
C GLU A 311 -5.97 4.07 19.13
N LEU A 312 -6.51 3.09 18.38
CA LEU A 312 -7.77 2.41 18.74
C LEU A 312 -7.69 1.79 20.13
N ARG A 313 -6.58 1.12 20.47
CA ARG A 313 -6.37 0.52 21.80
C ARG A 313 -6.48 1.57 22.91
N LYS A 314 -5.90 2.75 22.72
CA LYS A 314 -5.97 3.84 23.70
C LYS A 314 -7.41 4.33 23.87
N VAL A 315 -8.08 4.63 22.76
CA VAL A 315 -9.48 5.12 22.77
C VAL A 315 -10.39 4.12 23.47
N VAL A 316 -10.31 2.85 23.10
CA VAL A 316 -11.17 1.79 23.65
C VAL A 316 -10.91 1.60 25.14
N ASN A 317 -9.65 1.54 25.58
CA ASN A 317 -9.34 1.37 26.99
C ASN A 317 -9.79 2.57 27.83
N GLU A 318 -9.59 3.80 27.34
CA GLU A 318 -10.04 5.01 28.05
C GLU A 318 -11.57 5.11 28.12
N LEU A 319 -12.28 4.71 27.07
CA LEU A 319 -13.74 4.60 27.08
C LEU A 319 -14.23 3.53 28.07
N ILE A 320 -13.53 2.40 28.17
CA ILE A 320 -13.85 1.36 29.17
C ILE A 320 -13.63 1.89 30.59
N ASP A 321 -12.54 2.62 30.80
CA ASP A 321 -12.24 3.26 32.09
C ASP A 321 -13.34 4.24 32.52
N ARG A 322 -13.91 4.98 31.55
CA ARG A 322 -14.89 6.02 31.83
C ARG A 322 -16.34 5.50 31.92
N PHE A 323 -16.72 4.55 31.06
CA PHE A 323 -18.12 4.15 30.86
C PHE A 323 -18.37 2.65 31.14
N GLY A 324 -17.34 1.86 31.40
CA GLY A 324 -17.45 0.42 31.60
C GLY A 324 -17.40 -0.39 30.30
N SER A 325 -17.83 -1.66 30.38
CA SER A 325 -17.76 -2.58 29.25
C SER A 325 -18.81 -2.30 28.15
N PHE A 326 -18.54 -2.72 26.91
CA PHE A 326 -19.41 -2.46 25.77
C PHE A 326 -20.34 -3.64 25.46
N ASP A 327 -21.63 -3.36 25.28
CA ASP A 327 -22.61 -4.33 24.77
C ASP A 327 -22.42 -4.64 23.27
N GLU A 328 -22.10 -3.61 22.48
CA GLU A 328 -21.89 -3.70 21.04
C GLU A 328 -20.85 -2.68 20.57
N ILE A 329 -19.93 -3.11 19.71
CA ILE A 329 -19.01 -2.21 19.01
C ILE A 329 -19.27 -2.30 17.51
N LYS A 330 -19.41 -1.14 16.86
CA LYS A 330 -19.62 -1.03 15.41
C LYS A 330 -18.42 -0.35 14.78
N VAL A 331 -17.85 -0.97 13.76
CA VAL A 331 -16.69 -0.44 13.03
C VAL A 331 -17.09 -0.15 11.58
N GLU A 332 -16.77 1.03 11.08
CA GLU A 332 -16.99 1.35 9.67
C GLU A 332 -15.98 0.58 8.81
N MET A 333 -16.46 0.01 7.71
CA MET A 333 -15.64 -0.56 6.64
C MET A 333 -15.79 0.26 5.38
N ALA A 334 -14.69 0.44 4.65
CA ALA A 334 -14.73 0.86 3.25
C ALA A 334 -15.27 -0.26 2.31
N ARG A 335 -16.32 -0.98 2.72
CA ARG A 335 -17.07 -1.89 1.85
C ARG A 335 -18.18 -1.11 1.14
N ASP A 336 -18.42 -1.48 -0.11
CA ASP A 336 -19.57 -0.99 -0.87
C ASP A 336 -20.84 -1.75 -0.45
N LEU A 337 -22.00 -1.13 -0.63
CA LEU A 337 -23.30 -1.79 -0.47
C LEU A 337 -23.43 -2.94 -1.49
N LYS A 338 -24.33 -3.90 -1.21
CA LYS A 338 -24.57 -5.03 -2.13
C LYS A 338 -24.98 -4.50 -3.49
N VAL A 339 -24.08 -4.67 -4.45
CA VAL A 339 -24.24 -4.29 -5.85
C VAL A 339 -25.42 -5.06 -6.48
N SER A 340 -26.23 -4.37 -7.29
CA SER A 340 -27.41 -4.95 -7.96
C SER A 340 -27.03 -6.15 -8.86
N LYS A 341 -28.00 -7.01 -9.20
CA LYS A 341 -27.76 -8.16 -10.10
C LYS A 341 -27.22 -7.69 -11.46
N THR A 342 -27.80 -6.63 -12.02
CA THR A 342 -27.37 -6.00 -13.28
C THR A 342 -25.92 -5.54 -13.18
N LYS A 343 -25.57 -4.79 -12.13
CA LYS A 343 -24.21 -4.26 -11.98
C LYS A 343 -23.18 -5.35 -11.67
N ARG A 344 -23.54 -6.43 -10.96
CA ARG A 344 -22.69 -7.62 -10.80
C ARG A 344 -22.43 -8.33 -12.13
N ASN A 345 -23.45 -8.43 -12.99
CA ASN A 345 -23.30 -9.00 -14.32
C ASN A 345 -22.40 -8.13 -15.22
N GLU A 346 -22.51 -6.80 -15.16
CA GLU A 346 -21.59 -5.88 -15.85
C GLU A 346 -20.14 -6.09 -15.39
N ILE A 347 -19.89 -6.14 -14.07
CA ILE A 347 -18.55 -6.37 -13.52
C ILE A 347 -18.01 -7.73 -13.99
N ARG A 348 -18.82 -8.79 -13.93
CA ARG A 348 -18.43 -10.13 -14.41
C ARG A 348 -18.07 -10.11 -15.90
N ARG A 349 -18.87 -9.43 -16.73
CA ARG A 349 -18.60 -9.29 -18.17
C ARG A 349 -17.29 -8.54 -18.42
N GLN A 350 -17.04 -7.45 -17.70
CA GLN A 350 -15.79 -6.69 -17.80
C GLN A 350 -14.58 -7.53 -17.38
N GLN A 351 -14.67 -8.29 -16.29
CA GLN A 351 -13.60 -9.20 -15.86
C GLN A 351 -13.30 -10.28 -16.90
N GLN A 352 -14.34 -10.88 -17.49
CA GLN A 352 -14.18 -11.87 -18.57
C GLN A 352 -13.53 -11.28 -19.82
N GLN A 353 -13.88 -10.05 -20.19
CA GLN A 353 -13.25 -9.34 -21.31
C GLN A 353 -11.76 -9.11 -21.04
N LEU A 354 -11.41 -8.59 -19.85
CA LEU A 354 -10.01 -8.37 -19.45
C LEU A 354 -9.20 -9.67 -19.39
N GLU A 355 -9.80 -10.77 -18.94
CA GLU A 355 -9.14 -12.08 -18.93
C GLU A 355 -8.84 -12.58 -20.35
N ARG A 356 -9.81 -12.48 -21.27
CA ARG A 356 -9.60 -12.85 -22.69
C ARG A 356 -8.50 -12.01 -23.34
N GLU A 357 -8.50 -10.71 -23.08
CA GLU A 357 -7.47 -9.81 -23.57
C GLU A 357 -6.09 -10.16 -23.00
N ASN A 358 -6.01 -10.46 -21.69
CA ASN A 358 -4.77 -10.92 -21.06
C ASN A 358 -4.27 -12.22 -21.69
N ASP A 359 -5.15 -13.19 -21.94
CA ASP A 359 -4.76 -14.47 -22.52
C ASP A 359 -4.29 -14.30 -23.98
N ARG A 360 -4.93 -13.45 -24.79
CA ARG A 360 -4.43 -13.05 -26.13
C ARG A 360 -3.01 -12.46 -26.05
N VAL A 361 -2.79 -11.50 -25.15
CA VAL A 361 -1.48 -10.84 -25.03
C VAL A 361 -0.40 -11.83 -24.58
N LYS A 362 -0.72 -12.83 -23.76
CA LYS A 362 0.24 -13.88 -23.39
C LYS A 362 0.67 -14.72 -24.58
N GLU A 363 -0.26 -15.05 -25.48
CA GLU A 363 0.06 -15.78 -26.72
C GLU A 363 0.99 -14.96 -27.61
N GLU A 364 0.71 -13.67 -27.81
CA GLU A 364 1.58 -12.75 -28.56
C GLU A 364 2.99 -12.65 -27.93
N LEU A 365 3.08 -12.50 -26.61
CA LEU A 365 4.37 -12.48 -25.91
C LEU A 365 5.14 -13.79 -26.09
N HIS A 366 4.46 -14.93 -26.11
CA HIS A 366 5.08 -16.23 -26.39
C HIS A 366 5.62 -16.30 -27.82
N HIS A 367 4.86 -15.83 -28.82
CA HIS A 367 5.34 -15.74 -30.21
C HIS A 367 6.55 -14.82 -30.37
N LEU A 368 6.64 -13.75 -29.57
CA LEU A 368 7.78 -12.83 -29.53
C LEU A 368 8.98 -13.36 -28.71
N GLY A 369 8.90 -14.57 -28.17
CA GLY A 369 9.94 -15.15 -27.30
C GLY A 369 10.14 -14.36 -26.00
N GLN A 370 9.16 -13.56 -25.57
CA GLN A 370 9.25 -12.73 -24.38
C GLN A 370 8.71 -13.46 -23.16
N ARG A 371 9.34 -13.22 -22.01
CA ARG A 371 8.88 -13.78 -20.73
C ARG A 371 7.51 -13.19 -20.36
N ILE A 372 6.56 -14.04 -19.98
CA ILE A 372 5.25 -13.61 -19.49
C ILE A 372 5.41 -13.09 -18.05
N THR A 373 5.61 -11.79 -17.92
CA THR A 373 5.65 -11.08 -16.64
C THR A 373 4.54 -10.04 -16.60
N HIS A 374 4.17 -9.59 -15.39
CA HIS A 374 3.22 -8.49 -15.25
C HIS A 374 3.67 -7.23 -16.02
N ASP A 375 4.97 -6.91 -15.97
CA ASP A 375 5.53 -5.75 -16.67
C ASP A 375 5.46 -5.89 -18.19
N ASN A 376 5.82 -7.05 -18.74
CA ASN A 376 5.78 -7.29 -20.18
C ASN A 376 4.34 -7.29 -20.71
N LEU A 377 3.41 -7.88 -19.96
CA LEU A 377 1.97 -7.85 -20.27
C LEU A 377 1.45 -6.40 -20.30
N LEU A 378 1.85 -5.60 -19.30
CA LEU A 378 1.45 -4.20 -19.19
C LEU A 378 2.06 -3.36 -20.32
N LYS A 379 3.35 -3.51 -20.62
CA LYS A 379 4.01 -2.82 -21.74
C LYS A 379 3.34 -3.11 -23.07
N TYR A 380 3.04 -4.37 -23.34
CA TYR A 380 2.37 -4.76 -24.59
C TYR A 380 0.97 -4.14 -24.71
N LYS A 381 0.17 -4.19 -23.64
CA LYS A 381 -1.16 -3.56 -23.62
C LYS A 381 -1.10 -2.05 -23.84
N LEU A 382 -0.17 -1.37 -23.16
CA LEU A 382 0.00 0.07 -23.33
C LEU A 382 0.50 0.40 -24.75
N TRP A 383 1.34 -0.46 -25.33
CA TRP A 383 1.82 -0.32 -26.71
C TRP A 383 0.70 -0.45 -27.73
N GLU A 384 -0.20 -1.42 -27.58
CA GLU A 384 -1.38 -1.54 -28.43
C GLU A 384 -2.35 -0.38 -28.23
N GLU A 385 -2.63 0.00 -26.98
CA GLU A 385 -3.54 1.10 -26.63
C GLU A 385 -3.06 2.44 -27.22
N CYS A 386 -1.76 2.73 -27.19
CA CYS A 386 -1.20 3.94 -27.78
C CYS A 386 -0.86 3.79 -29.28
N LYS A 387 -1.47 2.81 -29.96
CA LYS A 387 -1.31 2.55 -31.41
C LYS A 387 0.15 2.48 -31.82
N LYS A 388 0.96 1.79 -31.00
CA LYS A 388 2.39 1.53 -31.22
C LYS A 388 3.24 2.78 -31.30
N THR A 389 2.76 3.91 -30.77
CA THR A 389 3.39 5.21 -30.92
C THR A 389 3.51 5.90 -29.58
N CYS A 390 4.64 6.53 -29.30
CA CYS A 390 4.86 7.27 -28.06
C CYS A 390 3.94 8.51 -28.01
N PRO A 391 3.03 8.66 -27.03
CA PRO A 391 2.14 9.82 -26.96
C PRO A 391 2.84 11.15 -26.74
N TYR A 392 4.02 11.12 -26.10
CA TYR A 392 4.82 12.30 -25.79
C TYR A 392 5.59 12.81 -27.02
N THR A 393 6.23 11.91 -27.77
CA THR A 393 7.14 12.29 -28.87
C THR A 393 6.53 12.11 -30.26
N GLY A 394 5.51 11.27 -30.42
CA GLY A 394 4.96 10.88 -31.73
C GLY A 394 5.80 9.86 -32.49
N VAL A 395 6.94 9.44 -31.95
CA VAL A 395 7.80 8.44 -32.57
C VAL A 395 7.19 7.05 -32.40
N ILE A 396 7.16 6.29 -33.49
CA ILE A 396 6.71 4.90 -33.51
C ILE A 396 7.64 4.08 -32.61
N ILE A 397 7.06 3.19 -31.83
CA ILE A 397 7.78 2.25 -30.95
C ILE A 397 7.80 0.89 -31.66
N PRO A 398 8.94 0.47 -32.23
CA PRO A 398 9.06 -0.89 -32.77
C PRO A 398 8.97 -1.93 -31.67
N ILE A 399 8.36 -3.08 -31.97
CA ILE A 399 8.16 -4.15 -30.97
C ILE A 399 9.47 -4.64 -30.34
N HIS A 400 10.56 -4.73 -31.11
CA HIS A 400 11.86 -5.15 -30.62
C HIS A 400 12.47 -4.16 -29.61
N LYS A 401 12.09 -2.88 -29.64
CA LYS A 401 12.56 -1.86 -28.68
C LYS A 401 11.74 -1.82 -27.40
N LEU A 402 10.49 -2.28 -27.43
CA LEU A 402 9.55 -2.22 -26.31
C LEU A 402 10.11 -2.83 -25.01
N PHE A 403 10.93 -3.88 -25.11
CA PHE A 403 11.46 -4.64 -23.97
C PHE A 403 12.93 -4.35 -23.62
N THR A 404 13.58 -3.41 -24.33
CA THR A 404 15.03 -3.13 -24.21
C THR A 404 15.39 -2.12 -23.11
N GLY A 405 14.38 -1.48 -22.50
CA GLY A 405 14.57 -0.42 -21.50
C GLY A 405 14.63 1.00 -22.08
N GLU A 406 14.78 1.14 -23.41
CA GLU A 406 14.65 2.43 -24.11
C GLU A 406 13.23 2.99 -24.01
N VAL A 407 12.23 2.11 -23.86
CA VAL A 407 10.83 2.47 -23.63
C VAL A 407 10.47 2.15 -22.18
N GLN A 408 9.86 3.11 -21.51
CA GLN A 408 9.45 3.02 -20.12
C GLN A 408 7.94 3.19 -20.00
N ILE A 409 7.38 2.53 -18.98
CA ILE A 409 6.02 2.84 -18.53
C ILE A 409 6.11 4.16 -17.79
N GLU A 410 5.36 5.15 -18.25
CA GLU A 410 5.30 6.47 -17.64
C GLU A 410 3.95 6.72 -16.98
N HIS A 411 3.99 7.35 -15.79
CA HIS A 411 2.80 7.86 -15.13
C HIS A 411 2.44 9.24 -15.69
N ILE A 412 1.28 9.33 -16.36
CA ILE A 412 0.75 10.57 -16.92
C ILE A 412 0.77 11.66 -15.83
N HIS A 413 0.06 11.42 -14.72
CA HIS A 413 0.23 12.20 -13.50
C HIS A 413 1.28 11.52 -12.62
N PRO A 414 2.38 12.21 -12.27
CA PRO A 414 3.49 11.65 -11.50
C PRO A 414 3.02 10.86 -10.28
N TRP A 415 3.59 9.67 -10.06
CA TRP A 415 3.21 8.83 -8.92
C TRP A 415 3.49 9.52 -7.58
N SER A 416 4.59 10.27 -7.47
CA SER A 416 4.97 11.03 -6.28
C SER A 416 3.91 12.02 -5.80
N ARG A 417 3.06 12.50 -6.73
CA ARG A 417 1.97 13.45 -6.46
C ARG A 417 0.62 12.74 -6.38
N SER A 418 0.35 11.80 -7.29
CA SER A 418 -1.00 11.24 -7.47
C SER A 418 -1.24 9.97 -6.69
N LEU A 419 -0.16 9.25 -6.36
CA LEU A 419 -0.18 7.88 -5.83
C LEU A 419 -1.03 6.91 -6.66
N ASN A 420 -1.38 7.27 -7.91
CA ASN A 420 -2.25 6.49 -8.77
C ASN A 420 -1.42 5.58 -9.68
N ASP A 421 -1.42 4.29 -9.38
CA ASP A 421 -0.72 3.27 -10.16
C ASP A 421 -1.64 2.50 -11.14
N SER A 422 -2.86 3.00 -11.36
CA SER A 422 -3.83 2.37 -12.26
C SER A 422 -3.38 2.40 -13.71
N PHE A 423 -3.91 1.45 -14.50
CA PHE A 423 -3.69 1.41 -15.95
C PHE A 423 -4.06 2.74 -16.63
N MET A 424 -5.07 3.46 -16.13
CA MET A 424 -5.53 4.74 -16.69
C MET A 424 -4.54 5.90 -16.48
N ASN A 425 -3.64 5.78 -15.50
CA ASN A 425 -2.59 6.76 -15.27
C ASN A 425 -1.25 6.35 -15.92
N LYS A 426 -1.20 5.23 -16.64
CA LYS A 426 0.02 4.70 -17.25
C LYS A 426 -0.04 4.75 -18.77
N THR A 427 1.09 5.07 -19.39
CA THR A 427 1.29 4.96 -20.83
C THR A 427 2.76 4.66 -21.13
N LEU A 428 3.17 4.65 -22.40
CA LEU A 428 4.57 4.45 -22.79
C LEU A 428 5.25 5.77 -23.15
N CYS A 429 6.52 5.88 -22.80
CA CYS A 429 7.37 7.00 -23.18
C CYS A 429 8.79 6.52 -23.46
N TRP A 430 9.52 7.23 -24.33
CA TRP A 430 10.96 7.00 -24.47
C TRP A 430 11.68 7.44 -23.19
N ALA A 431 12.64 6.65 -22.73
CA ALA A 431 13.32 6.85 -21.45
C ALA A 431 13.93 8.25 -21.29
N ASP A 432 14.48 8.81 -22.38
CA ASP A 432 15.07 10.14 -22.37
C ASP A 432 14.02 11.23 -22.19
N GLU A 433 12.90 11.14 -22.91
CA GLU A 433 11.80 12.09 -22.79
C GLU A 433 11.12 11.99 -21.42
N ASN A 434 10.98 10.76 -20.91
CA ASN A 434 10.45 10.51 -19.59
C ASN A 434 11.32 11.15 -18.49
N ARG A 435 12.64 11.01 -18.60
CA ARG A 435 13.60 11.62 -17.67
C ARG A 435 13.55 13.15 -17.72
N LYS A 436 13.29 13.75 -18.88
CA LYS A 436 13.11 15.21 -19.02
C LYS A 436 11.83 15.70 -18.35
N LYS A 437 10.71 14.97 -18.50
CA LYS A 437 9.41 15.31 -17.88
C LYS A 437 9.53 15.35 -16.36
N GLY A 438 10.16 14.34 -15.76
CA GLY A 438 10.35 14.27 -14.31
C GLY A 438 9.03 14.20 -13.53
N ASP A 439 8.89 15.02 -12.49
CA ASP A 439 7.72 15.06 -11.58
C ASP A 439 6.61 16.03 -12.02
N LYS A 440 6.58 16.35 -13.32
CA LYS A 440 5.58 17.24 -13.95
C LYS A 440 4.48 16.46 -14.65
N THR A 441 3.29 17.03 -14.78
CA THR A 441 2.24 16.53 -15.68
C THR A 441 2.58 16.85 -17.14
N PRO A 442 1.92 16.24 -18.15
CA PRO A 442 2.16 16.58 -19.55
C PRO A 442 1.89 18.07 -19.82
N TYR A 443 0.83 18.62 -19.22
CA TYR A 443 0.51 20.05 -19.33
C TYR A 443 1.57 20.93 -18.66
N GLU A 444 2.06 20.61 -17.46
CA GLU A 444 3.13 21.39 -16.82
C GLU A 444 4.47 21.33 -17.57
N PHE A 445 4.70 20.26 -18.33
CA PHE A 445 5.94 20.07 -19.08
C PHE A 445 5.90 20.76 -20.45
N TYR A 446 4.80 20.63 -21.21
CA TYR A 446 4.67 21.18 -22.56
C TYR A 446 3.82 22.44 -22.67
N GLY A 447 2.99 22.75 -21.67
CA GLY A 447 1.95 23.79 -21.75
C GLY A 447 2.45 25.23 -21.81
N ASN A 448 3.76 25.47 -21.60
CA ASN A 448 4.37 26.78 -21.81
C ASN A 448 4.57 27.13 -23.29
N ASP A 449 4.55 26.12 -24.18
CA ASP A 449 4.62 26.28 -25.63
C ASP A 449 3.27 25.86 -26.22
N GLU A 450 2.45 26.86 -26.57
CA GLU A 450 1.06 26.63 -26.97
C GLU A 450 0.96 25.83 -28.28
N ALA A 451 1.84 26.07 -29.25
CA ALA A 451 1.87 25.35 -30.52
C ALA A 451 2.27 23.88 -30.34
N ASN A 452 3.29 23.63 -29.52
CA ASN A 452 3.72 22.27 -29.19
C ASN A 452 2.66 21.53 -28.35
N TRP A 453 2.04 22.20 -27.39
CA TRP A 453 0.97 21.61 -26.58
C TRP A 453 -0.25 21.22 -27.42
N ILE A 454 -0.68 22.06 -28.37
CA ILE A 454 -1.77 21.71 -29.30
C ILE A 454 -1.41 20.46 -30.10
N THR A 455 -0.20 20.40 -30.66
CA THR A 455 0.28 19.24 -31.43
C THR A 455 0.27 17.96 -30.60
N ILE A 456 0.75 18.01 -29.35
CA ILE A 456 0.77 16.88 -28.43
C ILE A 456 -0.65 16.47 -28.02
N LYS A 457 -1.53 17.44 -27.77
CA LYS A 457 -2.94 17.20 -27.42
C LYS A 457 -3.67 16.49 -28.56
N GLU A 458 -3.53 16.96 -29.79
CA GLU A 458 -4.14 16.32 -30.97
C GLU A 458 -3.60 14.91 -31.20
N ARG A 459 -2.28 14.73 -31.03
CA ARG A 459 -1.64 13.42 -31.10
C ARG A 459 -2.20 12.48 -30.03
N ALA A 460 -2.24 12.92 -28.76
CA ALA A 460 -2.76 12.13 -27.65
C ALA A 460 -4.24 11.77 -27.88
N LEU A 461 -5.05 12.69 -28.40
CA LEU A 461 -6.44 12.43 -28.77
C LEU A 461 -6.55 11.31 -29.82
N LYS A 462 -5.72 11.38 -30.87
CA LYS A 462 -5.68 10.34 -31.91
C LYS A 462 -5.22 9.00 -31.37
N LEU A 463 -4.19 8.97 -30.53
CA LEU A 463 -3.60 7.73 -30.02
C LEU A 463 -4.51 7.05 -28.98
N PHE A 464 -5.11 7.81 -28.06
CA PHE A 464 -6.01 7.30 -27.02
C PHE A 464 -7.49 7.32 -27.42
N ALA A 465 -7.79 7.18 -28.72
CA ALA A 465 -9.16 6.97 -29.17
C ALA A 465 -9.64 5.57 -28.78
N ASP A 466 -10.91 5.45 -28.43
CA ASP A 466 -11.51 4.16 -28.05
C ASP A 466 -11.42 3.16 -29.21
N THR A 467 -11.05 1.93 -28.89
CA THR A 467 -11.01 0.80 -29.81
C THR A 467 -11.87 -0.34 -29.27
N LYS A 468 -12.11 -1.37 -30.09
CA LYS A 468 -12.83 -2.57 -29.63
C LYS A 468 -12.09 -3.26 -28.48
N GLU A 469 -10.77 -3.28 -28.55
CA GLU A 469 -9.85 -3.84 -27.56
C GLU A 469 -9.76 -2.93 -26.33
N TYR A 470 -9.69 -1.61 -26.53
CA TYR A 470 -9.56 -0.60 -25.48
C TYR A 470 -10.71 0.43 -25.52
N PRO A 471 -11.94 0.07 -25.08
CA PRO A 471 -13.14 0.90 -25.21
C PRO A 471 -13.24 2.04 -24.19
N LYS A 472 -12.19 2.26 -23.39
CA LYS A 472 -12.09 3.35 -22.39
C LYS A 472 -10.79 4.14 -22.52
N ALA A 473 -10.07 3.98 -23.63
CA ALA A 473 -8.83 4.70 -23.89
C ALA A 473 -9.06 6.22 -23.85
N TYR A 474 -10.23 6.72 -24.26
CA TYR A 474 -10.55 8.14 -24.25
C TYR A 474 -10.54 8.75 -22.84
N GLN A 475 -10.83 7.98 -21.80
CA GLN A 475 -10.70 8.44 -20.42
C GLN A 475 -9.23 8.73 -20.05
N LYS A 476 -8.27 8.04 -20.69
CA LYS A 476 -6.84 8.28 -20.53
C LYS A 476 -6.43 9.60 -21.18
N PHE A 477 -6.99 9.90 -22.35
CA PHE A 477 -6.82 11.22 -22.99
C PHE A 477 -7.27 12.36 -22.08
N LYS A 478 -8.48 12.26 -21.50
CA LYS A 478 -9.01 13.29 -20.59
C LYS A 478 -8.04 13.58 -19.44
N ARG A 479 -7.43 12.53 -18.89
CA ARG A 479 -6.41 12.63 -17.85
C ARG A 479 -5.12 13.24 -18.39
N PHE A 480 -4.66 12.83 -19.57
CA PHE A 480 -3.45 13.34 -20.21
C PHE A 480 -3.45 14.86 -20.40
N VAL A 481 -4.61 15.45 -20.71
CA VAL A 481 -4.77 16.88 -20.96
C VAL A 481 -5.21 17.68 -19.73
N GLN A 482 -5.34 17.02 -18.58
CA GLN A 482 -5.87 17.63 -17.38
C GLN A 482 -4.90 18.67 -16.81
N GLN A 483 -5.37 19.91 -16.63
CA GLN A 483 -4.56 21.01 -16.10
C GLN A 483 -4.54 21.04 -14.58
N LYS A 484 -5.70 20.76 -13.96
CA LYS A 484 -5.87 20.73 -12.51
C LYS A 484 -5.69 19.31 -12.00
N PHE A 485 -4.92 19.19 -10.93
CA PHE A 485 -4.63 17.91 -10.31
C PHE A 485 -5.84 17.45 -9.47
N ASP A 486 -6.49 16.36 -9.86
CA ASP A 486 -7.45 15.69 -8.97
C ASP A 486 -6.69 14.71 -8.06
N ASP A 487 -6.87 14.86 -6.75
CA ASP A 487 -6.25 13.99 -5.75
C ASP A 487 -6.88 12.59 -5.77
N ASP A 488 -6.29 11.69 -6.57
CA ASP A 488 -6.56 10.24 -6.52
C ASP A 488 -6.03 9.55 -5.24
N PHE A 489 -5.53 10.33 -4.28
CA PHE A 489 -5.10 9.96 -2.93
C PHE A 489 -6.08 9.00 -2.23
N THR A 490 -7.36 9.09 -2.57
CA THR A 490 -8.48 8.30 -2.01
C THR A 490 -8.33 6.78 -2.18
N THR A 491 -7.83 6.25 -3.30
CA THR A 491 -7.91 4.79 -3.56
C THR A 491 -6.99 3.96 -2.67
N ARG A 492 -5.77 4.45 -2.37
CA ARG A 492 -4.84 3.80 -1.45
C ARG A 492 -5.36 3.86 -0.01
N GLN A 493 -5.84 5.03 0.40
CA GLN A 493 -6.46 5.21 1.72
C GLN A 493 -7.65 4.26 1.89
N LEU A 494 -8.51 4.08 0.88
CA LEU A 494 -9.64 3.16 0.95
C LEU A 494 -9.22 1.70 1.19
N ASN A 495 -8.13 1.23 0.56
CA ASN A 495 -7.62 -0.12 0.80
C ASN A 495 -7.01 -0.27 2.20
N ASP A 496 -6.27 0.73 2.66
CA ASP A 496 -5.73 0.75 4.02
C ASP A 496 -6.89 0.77 5.04
N THR A 497 -7.94 1.59 4.84
CA THR A 497 -9.14 1.61 5.67
C THR A 497 -9.85 0.25 5.70
N ARG A 498 -10.03 -0.43 4.56
CA ARG A 498 -10.61 -1.80 4.53
C ARG A 498 -9.81 -2.77 5.39
N TYR A 499 -8.48 -2.67 5.34
CA TYR A 499 -7.61 -3.55 6.12
C TYR A 499 -7.68 -3.20 7.61
N ILE A 500 -7.63 -1.91 7.98
CA ILE A 500 -7.80 -1.41 9.36
C ILE A 500 -9.08 -1.97 9.96
N SER A 501 -10.23 -1.82 9.29
CA SER A 501 -11.51 -2.27 9.84
C SER A 501 -11.56 -3.78 10.07
N ARG A 502 -10.92 -4.58 9.20
CA ARG A 502 -10.88 -6.04 9.36
C ARG A 502 -10.05 -6.45 10.58
N GLU A 503 -8.86 -5.88 10.73
CA GLU A 503 -7.98 -6.18 11.87
C GLU A 503 -8.55 -5.61 13.16
N ALA A 504 -9.12 -4.40 13.13
CA ALA A 504 -9.80 -3.76 14.25
C ALA A 504 -10.96 -4.64 14.75
N LYS A 505 -11.77 -5.22 13.85
CA LYS A 505 -12.84 -6.16 14.23
C LYS A 505 -12.28 -7.31 15.07
N GLY A 506 -11.25 -7.99 14.57
CA GLY A 506 -10.64 -9.13 15.27
C GLY A 506 -10.03 -8.72 16.61
N TYR A 507 -9.43 -7.53 16.67
CA TYR A 507 -8.83 -7.00 17.88
C TYR A 507 -9.86 -6.61 18.95
N LEU A 508 -10.93 -5.93 18.55
CA LEU A 508 -12.03 -5.49 19.43
C LEU A 508 -12.86 -6.67 19.97
N GLN A 509 -12.90 -7.81 19.27
CA GLN A 509 -13.56 -9.02 19.74
C GLN A 509 -13.00 -9.56 21.05
N LYS A 510 -11.81 -9.10 21.47
CA LYS A 510 -11.21 -9.44 22.76
C LYS A 510 -11.94 -8.81 23.95
N VAL A 511 -12.56 -7.63 23.76
CA VAL A 511 -13.24 -6.87 24.84
C VAL A 511 -14.76 -6.78 24.66
N CYS A 512 -15.28 -7.14 23.47
CA CYS A 512 -16.71 -7.17 23.22
C CYS A 512 -17.09 -8.38 22.37
N LYS A 513 -18.11 -9.14 22.78
CA LYS A 513 -18.59 -10.30 22.01
C LYS A 513 -19.23 -9.89 20.68
N LYS A 514 -19.96 -8.77 20.67
CA LYS A 514 -20.75 -8.29 19.54
C LYS A 514 -20.03 -7.16 18.82
N VAL A 515 -19.10 -7.52 17.93
CA VAL A 515 -18.44 -6.55 17.04
C VAL A 515 -18.99 -6.68 15.62
N THR A 516 -19.70 -5.64 15.17
CA THR A 516 -20.28 -5.59 13.83
C THR A 516 -19.52 -4.60 12.95
N VAL A 517 -19.65 -4.79 11.65
CA VAL A 517 -18.90 -4.01 10.67
C VAL A 517 -19.82 -3.58 9.55
N SER A 518 -19.89 -2.27 9.30
CA SER A 518 -20.88 -1.68 8.41
C SER A 518 -20.24 -1.03 7.17
N PRO A 519 -20.88 -1.08 5.99
CA PRO A 519 -20.39 -0.40 4.78
C PRO A 519 -20.40 1.13 4.92
N GLY A 520 -19.36 1.84 4.53
CA GLY A 520 -19.31 3.31 4.65
C GLY A 520 -20.30 4.06 3.75
N GLN A 521 -20.71 3.45 2.64
CA GLN A 521 -21.84 3.96 1.84
C GLN A 521 -23.14 4.03 2.65
N MET A 522 -23.33 3.13 3.63
CA MET A 522 -24.47 3.17 4.54
C MET A 522 -24.42 4.44 5.39
N THR A 523 -23.28 4.73 6.02
CA THR A 523 -23.05 5.92 6.85
C THR A 523 -23.33 7.19 6.06
N ALA A 524 -22.77 7.31 4.85
CA ALA A 524 -23.00 8.47 3.99
C ALA A 524 -24.47 8.67 3.62
N THR A 525 -25.18 7.58 3.33
CA THR A 525 -26.61 7.64 2.96
C THR A 525 -27.49 8.00 4.17
N LEU A 526 -27.20 7.42 5.34
CA LEU A 526 -27.90 7.75 6.59
C LEU A 526 -27.65 9.19 7.01
N ARG A 527 -26.43 9.71 6.84
CA ARG A 527 -26.12 11.13 7.09
C ARG A 527 -27.00 12.06 6.27
N LYS A 528 -27.18 11.74 4.98
CA LYS A 528 -28.06 12.51 4.10
C LYS A 528 -29.52 12.46 4.55
N PHE A 529 -30.04 11.27 4.87
CA PHE A 529 -31.45 11.14 5.27
C PHE A 529 -31.77 11.73 6.63
N TRP A 530 -30.85 11.64 7.59
CA TRP A 530 -31.03 12.25 8.92
C TRP A 530 -30.71 13.75 8.94
N GLY A 531 -30.35 14.34 7.78
CA GLY A 531 -30.05 15.76 7.63
C GLY A 531 -28.75 16.24 8.30
N ILE A 532 -28.02 15.36 8.98
CA ILE A 532 -26.82 15.67 9.79
C ILE A 532 -25.55 15.99 8.98
N ASN A 533 -25.65 16.13 7.64
CA ASN A 533 -24.56 16.69 6.86
C ASN A 533 -24.32 18.14 7.26
N SER A 534 -25.38 18.93 7.40
CA SER A 534 -25.30 20.36 7.68
C SER A 534 -24.97 20.75 9.12
N ILE A 535 -24.54 19.81 9.97
CA ILE A 535 -24.08 20.15 11.34
C ILE A 535 -22.73 20.88 11.30
N LEU A 536 -21.87 20.58 10.31
CA LEU A 536 -20.52 21.12 10.24
C LEU A 536 -20.31 22.09 9.07
N ASN A 537 -21.35 22.36 8.29
CA ASN A 537 -21.33 23.28 7.16
C ASN A 537 -22.74 23.74 6.77
N ASP A 538 -22.82 24.94 6.21
CA ASP A 538 -24.09 25.54 5.76
C ASP A 538 -24.63 24.88 4.48
N GLU A 539 -23.76 24.25 3.70
CA GLU A 539 -24.13 23.46 2.52
C GLU A 539 -24.51 22.03 2.93
N ASN A 540 -25.57 21.44 2.36
CA ASN A 540 -26.00 20.06 2.69
C ASN A 540 -25.06 18.96 2.10
N GLU A 541 -23.78 19.28 1.95
CA GLU A 541 -22.72 18.40 1.45
C GLU A 541 -21.80 17.91 2.58
N LYS A 542 -21.06 16.82 2.36
CA LYS A 542 -20.11 16.34 3.37
C LYS A 542 -18.82 17.13 3.29
N THR A 543 -18.59 18.08 4.20
CA THR A 543 -17.26 18.70 4.35
C THR A 543 -16.29 17.76 5.05
N ARG A 544 -15.03 17.84 4.61
CA ARG A 544 -13.91 17.13 5.25
C ARG A 544 -12.99 18.08 5.99
N GLU A 545 -13.33 19.38 6.03
CA GLU A 545 -12.48 20.47 6.51
C GLU A 545 -12.45 20.61 8.05
N ASP A 546 -13.37 19.94 8.74
CA ASP A 546 -13.44 19.87 10.20
C ASP A 546 -13.31 18.41 10.66
N HIS A 547 -12.34 18.08 11.51
CA HIS A 547 -12.08 16.75 12.07
C HIS A 547 -13.28 16.11 12.79
N ARG A 548 -14.21 16.89 13.34
CA ARG A 548 -15.40 16.41 14.04
C ARG A 548 -16.33 15.61 13.12
N HIS A 549 -16.18 15.70 11.80
CA HIS A 549 -16.94 14.87 10.85
C HIS A 549 -16.75 13.36 11.08
N HIS A 550 -15.63 12.94 11.66
CA HIS A 550 -15.38 11.55 12.06
C HIS A 550 -16.25 11.12 13.26
N ALA A 551 -16.48 12.02 14.22
CA ALA A 551 -17.38 11.76 15.34
C ALA A 551 -18.84 11.68 14.86
N VAL A 552 -19.24 12.52 13.91
CA VAL A 552 -20.56 12.42 13.26
C VAL A 552 -20.71 11.07 12.53
N ASP A 553 -19.70 10.65 11.76
CA ASP A 553 -19.70 9.31 11.12
C ASP A 553 -19.84 8.19 12.18
N ALA A 554 -19.15 8.30 13.33
CA ALA A 554 -19.21 7.33 14.42
C ALA A 554 -20.58 7.29 15.12
N LEU A 555 -21.20 8.45 15.36
CA LEU A 555 -22.56 8.57 15.91
C LEU A 555 -23.57 7.86 14.99
N VAL A 556 -23.47 8.12 13.69
CA VAL A 556 -24.36 7.50 12.70
C VAL A 556 -24.21 5.99 12.67
N LEU A 557 -22.97 5.54 12.73
CA LEU A 557 -22.65 4.13 12.76
C LEU A 557 -23.21 3.47 14.02
N ALA A 558 -23.05 4.10 15.19
CA ALA A 558 -23.58 3.64 16.47
C ALA A 558 -25.11 3.50 16.42
N CYS A 559 -25.81 4.49 15.88
CA CYS A 559 -27.27 4.48 15.71
C CYS A 559 -27.75 3.58 14.57
N GLY A 560 -26.87 3.17 13.65
CA GLY A 560 -27.18 2.31 12.50
C GLY A 560 -27.68 0.92 12.91
N LYS A 561 -28.95 0.61 12.67
CA LYS A 561 -29.56 -0.71 12.92
C LYS A 561 -29.62 -1.56 11.63
N THR A 562 -29.68 -2.88 11.80
CA THR A 562 -29.85 -3.83 10.68
C THR A 562 -31.09 -3.53 9.82
N ARG A 563 -32.17 -3.02 10.44
CA ARG A 563 -33.38 -2.54 9.75
C ARG A 563 -33.05 -1.48 8.69
N TYR A 564 -32.28 -0.46 9.05
CA TYR A 564 -31.90 0.61 8.13
C TYR A 564 -31.09 0.05 6.95
N LEU A 565 -30.15 -0.86 7.21
CA LEU A 565 -29.36 -1.51 6.15
C LEU A 565 -30.24 -2.36 5.21
N GLN A 566 -31.24 -3.06 5.75
CA GLN A 566 -32.17 -3.85 4.96
C GLN A 566 -33.01 -2.96 4.03
N GLU A 567 -33.53 -1.84 4.53
CA GLU A 567 -34.28 -0.86 3.74
C GLU A 567 -33.40 -0.22 2.65
N LEU A 568 -32.20 0.24 3.00
CA LEU A 568 -31.21 0.76 2.03
C LEU A 568 -30.87 -0.27 0.94
N THR A 569 -30.73 -1.55 1.31
CA THR A 569 -30.45 -2.63 0.36
C THR A 569 -31.64 -2.91 -0.55
N LYS A 570 -32.88 -2.83 -0.06
CA LYS A 570 -34.08 -2.94 -0.91
C LYS A 570 -34.09 -1.80 -1.93
N TRP A 571 -33.88 -0.56 -1.50
CA TRP A 571 -33.89 0.61 -2.39
C TRP A 571 -32.79 0.55 -3.46
N ASN A 572 -31.56 0.21 -3.06
CA ASN A 572 -30.44 0.00 -3.99
C ASN A 572 -30.67 -1.15 -4.99
N ARG A 573 -31.42 -2.19 -4.60
CA ARG A 573 -31.74 -3.31 -5.49
C ARG A 573 -32.70 -2.90 -6.61
N TYR A 574 -33.61 -1.97 -6.32
CA TYR A 574 -34.67 -1.53 -7.24
C TYR A 574 -34.41 -0.18 -7.92
N GLN A 575 -33.23 0.44 -7.72
CA GLN A 575 -32.88 1.77 -8.27
C GLN A 575 -33.94 2.86 -8.02
N LYS A 576 -34.68 2.78 -6.91
CA LYS A 576 -35.60 3.85 -6.52
C LYS A 576 -34.79 5.03 -6.00
N ILE A 577 -35.07 6.24 -6.50
CA ILE A 577 -34.59 7.48 -5.87
C ILE A 577 -35.31 7.55 -4.52
N PRO A 578 -34.58 7.50 -3.40
CA PRO A 578 -35.23 7.48 -2.11
C PRO A 578 -35.78 8.87 -1.79
N ASP A 579 -37.06 8.93 -1.44
CA ASP A 579 -37.66 10.13 -0.85
C ASP A 579 -37.10 10.29 0.57
N SER A 580 -36.33 11.37 0.79
CA SER A 580 -35.66 11.64 2.06
C SER A 580 -36.63 11.98 3.20
N SER A 581 -37.85 12.40 2.87
CA SER A 581 -38.83 12.91 3.86
C SER A 581 -39.42 11.84 4.78
N HIS A 582 -39.29 10.56 4.43
CA HIS A 582 -39.94 9.44 5.15
C HIS A 582 -38.96 8.44 5.79
N PHE A 583 -37.65 8.76 5.88
CA PHE A 583 -36.71 7.84 6.50
C PHE A 583 -36.77 7.93 8.04
N PRO A 584 -36.94 6.81 8.75
CA PRO A 584 -37.08 6.83 10.21
C PRO A 584 -35.82 7.36 10.92
N MET A 585 -36.01 8.38 11.76
CA MET A 585 -34.99 8.91 12.66
C MET A 585 -34.68 7.91 13.79
N PRO A 586 -33.49 7.95 14.41
CA PRO A 586 -33.17 7.14 15.59
C PRO A 586 -34.08 7.46 16.79
N TRP A 587 -34.34 8.74 17.03
CA TRP A 587 -35.30 9.32 17.97
C TRP A 587 -35.68 10.74 17.50
N GLU A 588 -36.66 11.37 18.15
CA GLU A 588 -37.29 12.62 17.69
C GLU A 588 -36.31 13.81 17.65
N SER A 589 -35.60 14.07 18.74
CA SER A 589 -34.60 15.16 18.87
C SER A 589 -33.21 14.83 18.31
N PHE A 590 -33.04 13.73 17.56
CA PHE A 590 -31.73 13.19 17.16
C PHE A 590 -30.80 14.23 16.53
N ARG A 591 -31.33 15.08 15.65
CA ARG A 591 -30.53 16.13 15.00
C ARG A 591 -30.00 17.14 16.00
N TYR A 592 -30.87 17.65 16.88
CA TYR A 592 -30.53 18.65 17.89
C TYR A 592 -29.51 18.10 18.89
N ASP A 593 -29.74 16.88 19.38
CA ASP A 593 -28.82 16.25 20.34
C ASP A 593 -27.45 15.97 19.71
N ALA A 594 -27.42 15.60 18.42
CA ALA A 594 -26.18 15.42 17.67
C ALA A 594 -25.41 16.74 17.49
N GLU A 595 -26.12 17.84 17.22
CA GLU A 595 -25.52 19.18 17.08
C GLU A 595 -24.87 19.63 18.38
N GLN A 596 -25.61 19.57 19.49
CA GLN A 596 -25.10 19.90 20.83
C GLN A 596 -23.90 19.02 21.24
N ALA A 597 -23.95 17.72 20.95
CA ALA A 597 -22.84 16.82 21.24
C ALA A 597 -21.58 17.12 20.40
N VAL A 598 -21.75 17.55 19.14
CA VAL A 598 -20.64 17.86 18.22
C VAL A 598 -19.99 19.20 18.56
N GLU A 599 -20.75 20.17 19.06
CA GLU A 599 -20.23 21.44 19.57
C GLU A 599 -19.26 21.21 20.75
N GLY A 600 -19.56 20.27 21.64
CA GLY A 600 -18.72 19.93 22.80
C GLY A 600 -17.52 19.02 22.54
N ILE A 601 -17.05 18.84 21.29
CA ILE A 601 -15.94 17.92 20.99
C ILE A 601 -14.59 18.64 21.00
N LEU A 602 -13.75 18.31 21.97
CA LEU A 602 -12.32 18.65 21.96
C LEU A 602 -11.52 17.60 21.18
N VAL A 603 -10.91 18.00 20.06
CA VAL A 603 -10.17 17.09 19.17
C VAL A 603 -8.75 16.89 19.69
N SER A 604 -8.42 15.64 20.06
CA SER A 604 -7.06 15.25 20.44
C SER A 604 -6.18 15.04 19.20
N HIS A 605 -4.93 15.54 19.27
CA HIS A 605 -3.94 15.41 18.20
C HIS A 605 -2.74 14.61 18.68
N LYS A 606 -2.37 13.57 17.93
CA LYS A 606 -1.21 12.74 18.26
C LYS A 606 0.10 13.51 18.09
N LYS A 607 0.92 13.51 19.13
CA LYS A 607 2.30 13.98 19.13
C LYS A 607 3.30 12.86 18.80
N VAL A 608 4.34 13.17 18.03
CA VAL A 608 5.45 12.24 17.77
C VAL A 608 6.52 12.43 18.85
N THR A 609 6.74 11.41 19.68
CA THR A 609 7.67 11.47 20.81
C THR A 609 8.96 10.65 20.58
N SER A 610 8.97 9.72 19.63
CA SER A 610 10.14 8.87 19.37
C SER A 610 11.20 9.61 18.55
N ILE A 611 12.36 9.86 19.16
CA ILE A 611 13.49 10.58 18.51
C ILE A 611 14.48 9.60 17.88
N VAL A 612 14.97 8.62 18.65
CA VAL A 612 15.95 7.61 18.20
C VAL A 612 15.47 6.20 18.50
N THR A 613 15.97 5.23 17.75
CA THR A 613 15.79 3.80 18.01
C THR A 613 17.15 3.13 18.04
N VAL A 614 17.44 2.44 19.14
CA VAL A 614 18.67 1.63 19.27
C VAL A 614 18.34 0.20 18.85
N ARG A 615 19.08 -0.31 17.87
CA ARG A 615 19.01 -1.70 17.42
C ARG A 615 20.33 -2.40 17.71
N THR A 616 20.23 -3.62 18.19
CA THR A 616 21.38 -4.49 18.39
C THR A 616 21.27 -5.65 17.41
N HIS A 617 22.29 -5.85 16.59
CA HIS A 617 22.39 -7.02 15.70
C HIS A 617 23.53 -7.91 16.18
N LYS A 618 23.24 -9.19 16.39
CA LYS A 618 24.23 -10.22 16.68
C LYS A 618 24.51 -10.99 15.40
N THR A 619 25.76 -11.11 15.02
CA THR A 619 26.18 -11.85 13.83
C THR A 619 27.31 -12.78 14.21
N GLU A 620 27.24 -14.05 13.84
CA GLU A 620 28.33 -14.99 14.03
C GLU A 620 29.13 -15.10 12.73
N LYS A 621 30.45 -14.95 12.81
CA LYS A 621 31.37 -15.15 11.67
C LYS A 621 32.59 -15.91 12.15
N ASN A 622 32.86 -17.07 11.52
CA ASN A 622 33.96 -17.97 11.88
C ASN A 622 33.95 -18.38 13.37
N GLY A 623 32.77 -18.71 13.92
CA GLY A 623 32.62 -19.10 15.33
C GLY A 623 32.75 -17.97 16.37
N LYS A 624 32.91 -16.72 15.93
CA LYS A 624 32.99 -15.54 16.81
C LYS A 624 31.72 -14.71 16.70
N GLU A 625 31.09 -14.40 17.84
CA GLU A 625 29.89 -13.57 17.92
C GLU A 625 30.26 -12.07 17.91
N TYR A 626 29.74 -11.33 16.94
CA TYR A 626 29.88 -9.88 16.82
C TYR A 626 28.56 -9.22 17.18
N LYS A 627 28.58 -8.29 18.14
CA LYS A 627 27.41 -7.50 18.54
C LYS A 627 27.56 -6.07 18.03
N ASN A 628 26.78 -5.74 17.01
CA ASN A 628 26.74 -4.39 16.42
C ASN A 628 25.60 -3.58 17.01
N PHE A 629 25.91 -2.37 17.48
CA PHE A 629 24.93 -1.40 17.95
C PHE A 629 24.69 -0.35 16.87
N GLY A 630 23.43 -0.18 16.47
CA GLY A 630 23.02 0.85 15.51
C GLY A 630 22.01 1.79 16.15
N VAL A 631 22.29 3.09 16.13
CA VAL A 631 21.34 4.13 16.53
C VAL A 631 20.74 4.74 15.27
N ALA A 632 19.42 4.66 15.13
CA ALA A 632 18.69 5.21 13.99
C ALA A 632 17.81 6.39 14.42
N ALA A 633 17.99 7.55 13.81
CA ALA A 633 17.08 8.68 13.97
C ALA A 633 15.71 8.35 13.34
N ARG A 634 14.62 8.82 13.97
CA ARG A 634 13.23 8.55 13.54
C ARG A 634 12.61 9.72 12.75
N GLY A 635 13.45 10.47 12.04
CA GLY A 635 13.06 11.58 11.20
C GLY A 635 14.20 12.03 10.28
N GLN A 636 13.89 12.88 9.30
CA GLN A 636 14.89 13.49 8.43
C GLN A 636 15.72 14.49 9.25
N LEU A 637 17.04 14.29 9.29
CA LEU A 637 17.94 15.15 10.04
C LEU A 637 18.24 16.47 9.30
N HIS A 638 18.32 16.42 7.97
CA HIS A 638 18.60 17.55 7.10
C HIS A 638 18.07 17.33 5.68
N LYS A 639 18.02 18.40 4.90
CA LYS A 639 17.75 18.33 3.46
C LYS A 639 18.86 17.60 2.70
N GLU A 640 18.49 16.94 1.61
CA GLU A 640 19.41 16.15 0.78
C GLU A 640 20.46 16.99 0.04
N THR A 641 20.21 18.28 -0.18
CA THR A 641 21.14 19.16 -0.86
C THR A 641 22.35 19.48 0.02
N VAL A 642 23.54 19.20 -0.49
CA VAL A 642 24.83 19.51 0.14
C VAL A 642 25.41 20.79 -0.43
N TYR A 643 25.93 21.64 0.44
CA TYR A 643 26.51 22.94 0.14
C TYR A 643 28.00 22.96 0.48
N GLY A 644 28.79 23.73 -0.27
CA GLY A 644 30.15 24.07 0.10
C GLY A 644 30.22 25.48 0.66
N LYS A 645 30.83 25.65 1.84
CA LYS A 645 31.10 26.96 2.45
C LYS A 645 32.43 27.49 1.91
N ARG A 646 32.42 28.62 1.21
CA ARG A 646 33.62 29.18 0.57
C ARG A 646 33.58 30.69 0.61
N LYS A 647 34.75 31.32 0.63
CA LYS A 647 34.92 32.75 0.34
C LYS A 647 35.19 32.91 -1.16
N ALA A 648 34.30 33.61 -1.87
CA ALA A 648 34.53 33.93 -3.28
C ALA A 648 35.64 35.00 -3.41
N PRO A 649 36.39 35.03 -4.53
CA PRO A 649 37.31 36.15 -4.79
C PRO A 649 36.53 37.48 -4.72
N PHE A 650 36.98 38.40 -3.86
CA PHE A 650 36.35 39.71 -3.64
C PHE A 650 34.93 39.68 -3.05
N GLY A 651 34.53 38.60 -2.36
CA GLY A 651 33.23 38.51 -1.70
C GLY A 651 33.27 37.86 -0.31
N ASP A 652 32.11 37.87 0.35
CA ASP A 652 31.96 37.26 1.68
C ASP A 652 31.91 35.74 1.63
N GLU A 653 32.23 35.13 2.77
CA GLU A 653 32.02 33.70 2.97
C GLU A 653 30.52 33.37 2.84
N ALA A 654 30.21 32.39 2.01
CA ALA A 654 28.84 31.97 1.78
C ALA A 654 28.75 30.47 1.42
N PHE A 655 27.53 29.96 1.46
CA PHE A 655 27.23 28.62 1.02
C PHE A 655 26.94 28.58 -0.47
N HIS A 656 27.39 27.50 -1.11
CA HIS A 656 27.35 27.38 -2.55
C HIS A 656 26.86 26.01 -2.99
N VAL A 657 26.10 25.97 -4.07
CA VAL A 657 25.59 24.74 -4.70
C VAL A 657 25.68 24.85 -6.22
N ARG A 658 25.93 23.73 -6.93
CA ARG A 658 25.85 23.71 -8.40
C ARG A 658 24.43 23.39 -8.83
N LYS A 659 23.87 24.25 -9.68
CA LYS A 659 22.54 24.06 -10.30
C LYS A 659 22.65 24.12 -11.83
N PRO A 660 21.73 23.46 -12.57
CA PRO A 660 21.57 23.68 -14.00
C PRO A 660 21.41 25.16 -14.33
N ILE A 661 22.01 25.62 -15.43
CA ILE A 661 21.99 27.04 -15.81
C ILE A 661 20.57 27.53 -16.17
N ASP A 662 19.73 26.64 -16.70
CA ASP A 662 18.34 26.90 -17.10
C ASP A 662 17.36 27.04 -15.93
N ILE A 663 17.82 26.91 -14.69
CA ILE A 663 17.00 27.25 -13.51
C ILE A 663 16.88 28.77 -13.31
N LEU A 664 17.77 29.55 -13.93
CA LEU A 664 17.74 31.00 -13.86
C LEU A 664 16.58 31.53 -14.70
N THR A 665 15.60 32.14 -14.04
CA THR A 665 14.44 32.75 -14.69
C THR A 665 14.37 34.25 -14.47
N THR A 666 15.07 34.78 -13.46
CA THR A 666 15.03 36.21 -13.11
C THR A 666 16.41 36.80 -12.89
N GLU A 667 16.50 38.12 -13.03
CA GLU A 667 17.72 38.91 -12.80
C GLU A 667 18.29 38.70 -11.38
N LYS A 668 17.43 38.72 -10.35
CA LYS A 668 17.85 38.46 -8.95
C LYS A 668 18.49 37.09 -8.74
N GLN A 669 18.16 36.10 -9.56
CA GLN A 669 18.82 34.80 -9.50
C GLN A 669 20.20 34.85 -10.17
N LEU A 670 20.35 35.64 -11.23
CA LEU A 670 21.63 35.83 -11.91
C LEU A 670 22.67 36.49 -11.00
N GLU A 671 22.26 37.41 -10.12
CA GLU A 671 23.12 38.02 -9.10
C GLU A 671 23.72 36.98 -8.13
N LYS A 672 23.02 35.86 -7.90
CA LYS A 672 23.50 34.77 -7.05
C LYS A 672 24.56 33.90 -7.73
N VAL A 673 24.80 34.04 -9.04
CA VAL A 673 25.83 33.27 -9.73
C VAL A 673 27.20 33.71 -9.25
N VAL A 674 28.00 32.79 -8.71
CA VAL A 674 29.28 33.13 -8.07
C VAL A 674 30.33 33.58 -9.07
N ASP A 675 30.35 32.95 -10.24
CA ASP A 675 31.36 33.21 -11.27
C ASP A 675 31.01 34.47 -12.06
N LYS A 676 31.85 35.50 -11.93
CA LYS A 676 31.65 36.80 -12.57
C LYS A 676 31.70 36.70 -14.10
N THR A 677 32.63 35.92 -14.65
CA THR A 677 32.78 35.75 -16.10
C THR A 677 31.54 35.09 -16.70
N ILE A 678 31.03 34.04 -16.06
CA ILE A 678 29.78 33.41 -16.50
C ILE A 678 28.62 34.41 -16.42
N ARG A 679 28.54 35.21 -15.34
CA ARG A 679 27.50 36.22 -15.17
C ARG A 679 27.52 37.25 -16.31
N GLU A 680 28.69 37.76 -16.66
CA GLU A 680 28.90 38.71 -17.77
C GLU A 680 28.52 38.11 -19.12
N LEU A 681 28.87 36.85 -19.38
CA LEU A 681 28.48 36.13 -20.60
C LEU A 681 26.96 35.99 -20.71
N ILE A 682 26.28 35.69 -19.61
CA ILE A 682 24.81 35.61 -19.57
C ILE A 682 24.21 37.00 -19.83
N PHE A 683 24.70 38.05 -19.19
CA PHE A 683 24.23 39.42 -19.44
C PHE A 683 24.40 39.85 -20.91
N LYS A 684 25.55 39.55 -21.53
CA LYS A 684 25.77 39.81 -22.96
C LYS A 684 24.74 39.11 -23.83
N ARG A 685 24.43 37.84 -23.54
CA ARG A 685 23.43 37.09 -24.29
C ARG A 685 22.02 37.63 -24.07
N VAL A 686 21.65 37.99 -22.84
CA VAL A 686 20.36 38.62 -22.53
C VAL A 686 20.20 39.94 -23.28
N HIS A 687 21.24 40.78 -23.30
CA HIS A 687 21.21 42.04 -24.05
C HIS A 687 21.03 41.80 -25.57
N HIS A 688 21.69 40.77 -26.12
CA HIS A 688 21.53 40.41 -27.53
C HIS A 688 20.10 39.94 -27.86
N LEU A 689 19.38 39.36 -26.89
CA LEU A 689 18.00 38.90 -27.04
C LEU A 689 16.94 39.96 -26.70
N GLY A 690 17.32 41.23 -26.53
CA GLY A 690 16.38 42.33 -26.27
C GLY A 690 16.25 42.76 -24.80
N GLY A 691 17.09 42.23 -23.89
CA GLY A 691 17.13 42.66 -22.49
C GLY A 691 16.18 41.89 -21.57
N PHE A 692 15.98 42.39 -20.34
CA PHE A 692 15.07 41.77 -19.37
C PHE A 692 13.64 42.29 -19.54
N GLU A 693 12.66 41.39 -19.64
CA GLU A 693 11.24 41.76 -19.65
C GLU A 693 10.62 41.51 -18.28
N LYS A 694 10.17 42.57 -17.60
CA LYS A 694 9.60 42.51 -16.23
C LYS A 694 10.51 41.74 -15.25
N GLY A 695 11.84 41.90 -15.39
CA GLY A 695 12.85 41.23 -14.55
C GLY A 695 13.05 39.74 -14.84
N LYS A 696 12.48 39.21 -15.93
CA LYS A 696 12.66 37.83 -16.39
C LYS A 696 13.67 37.75 -17.53
N LEU A 697 14.37 36.62 -17.62
CA LEU A 697 15.29 36.34 -18.72
C LEU A 697 14.51 35.98 -19.99
N PRO A 698 14.97 36.40 -21.19
CA PRO A 698 14.39 35.99 -22.46
C PRO A 698 14.37 34.46 -22.66
N ASN A 699 13.41 33.99 -23.44
CA ASN A 699 13.39 32.60 -23.90
C ASN A 699 14.64 32.31 -24.75
N ALA A 700 15.10 31.06 -24.76
CA ALA A 700 16.31 30.61 -25.46
C ALA A 700 17.65 31.26 -25.01
N THR A 701 17.68 31.93 -23.85
CA THR A 701 18.93 32.51 -23.30
C THR A 701 20.05 31.49 -23.15
N PHE A 702 19.74 30.27 -22.69
CA PHE A 702 20.75 29.25 -22.38
C PHE A 702 20.85 28.13 -23.40
N PHE A 703 19.73 27.79 -24.04
CA PHE A 703 19.63 26.69 -24.99
C PHE A 703 18.71 27.07 -26.13
N GLU A 704 19.15 26.80 -27.35
CA GLU A 704 18.27 26.74 -28.53
C GLU A 704 17.96 25.28 -28.83
N VAL A 705 16.72 25.00 -29.23
CA VAL A 705 16.30 23.65 -29.57
C VAL A 705 16.29 23.55 -31.09
N ASP A 706 17.05 22.62 -31.66
CA ASP A 706 17.00 22.39 -33.11
C ASP A 706 15.75 21.60 -33.53
N GLU A 707 15.54 21.46 -34.84
CA GLU A 707 14.39 20.77 -35.45
C GLU A 707 14.23 19.31 -34.97
N ASN A 708 15.30 18.71 -34.44
CA ASN A 708 15.32 17.35 -33.89
C ASN A 708 15.12 17.32 -32.36
N GLY A 709 14.88 18.47 -31.72
CA GLY A 709 14.65 18.56 -30.28
C GLY A 709 15.92 18.57 -29.42
N ILE A 710 17.11 18.76 -30.01
CA ILE A 710 18.39 18.77 -29.29
C ILE A 710 18.69 20.17 -28.77
N LYS A 711 18.92 20.30 -27.46
CA LYS A 711 19.30 21.55 -26.80
C LYS A 711 20.76 21.90 -27.09
N ARG A 712 20.98 22.94 -27.88
CA ARG A 712 22.29 23.53 -28.17
C ARG A 712 22.61 24.64 -27.17
N PRO A 713 23.68 24.51 -26.36
CA PRO A 713 24.06 25.53 -25.38
C PRO A 713 24.46 26.82 -26.08
N GLN A 714 24.11 27.96 -25.47
CA GLN A 714 24.39 29.31 -26.01
C GLN A 714 25.47 30.05 -25.23
N ILE A 715 25.80 29.59 -24.03
CA ILE A 715 26.81 30.18 -23.17
C ILE A 715 28.05 29.29 -23.16
N PHE A 716 29.18 29.83 -23.63
CA PHE A 716 30.47 29.13 -23.71
C PHE A 716 31.55 29.90 -22.97
N LEU A 717 32.37 29.17 -22.21
CA LEU A 717 33.59 29.71 -21.62
C LEU A 717 34.73 29.64 -22.64
N PRO A 718 35.51 30.73 -22.79
CA PRO A 718 36.67 30.73 -23.67
C PRO A 718 37.74 29.78 -23.12
N ASN A 719 38.33 28.98 -24.01
CA ASN A 719 39.43 28.07 -23.70
C ASN A 719 40.67 28.48 -24.49
N LYS A 720 41.78 28.80 -23.80
CA LYS A 720 42.98 29.36 -24.43
C LYS A 720 43.59 28.45 -25.50
N ASN A 721 43.52 27.12 -25.32
CA ASN A 721 44.19 26.13 -26.18
C ASN A 721 43.20 25.07 -26.73
N GLY A 722 41.92 25.39 -26.88
CA GLY A 722 40.93 24.42 -27.36
C GLY A 722 39.57 25.03 -27.67
N ALA A 723 38.60 24.19 -28.01
CA ALA A 723 37.24 24.62 -28.29
C ALA A 723 36.58 25.27 -27.05
N PRO A 724 35.73 26.30 -27.23
CA PRO A 724 34.95 26.88 -26.15
C PRO A 724 34.11 25.82 -25.42
N VAL A 725 34.07 25.90 -24.09
CA VAL A 725 33.42 24.88 -23.26
C VAL A 725 32.01 25.33 -22.91
N PRO A 726 30.96 24.53 -23.20
CA PRO A 726 29.58 24.92 -22.89
C PRO A 726 29.32 24.95 -21.39
N VAL A 727 28.62 25.97 -20.92
CA VAL A 727 28.24 26.14 -19.52
C VAL A 727 26.87 25.51 -19.28
N LEU A 728 26.84 24.30 -18.74
CA LEU A 728 25.58 23.58 -18.44
C LEU A 728 25.12 23.76 -16.97
N LYS A 729 26.05 23.98 -16.06
CA LYS A 729 25.79 24.12 -14.62
C LYS A 729 26.63 25.23 -14.02
N ILE A 730 25.98 26.08 -13.26
CA ILE A 730 26.56 27.24 -12.59
C ILE A 730 26.60 27.03 -11.08
N ARG A 731 27.52 27.73 -10.41
CA ARG A 731 27.59 27.76 -8.95
C ARG A 731 26.77 28.96 -8.46
N MET A 732 25.83 28.68 -7.56
CA MET A 732 24.92 29.66 -6.98
C MET A 732 25.27 29.88 -5.51
N LYS A 733 25.33 31.14 -5.09
CA LYS A 733 25.38 31.59 -3.69
C LYS A 733 23.99 31.40 -3.08
N GLU A 734 23.94 30.72 -1.95
CA GLU A 734 22.73 30.44 -1.19
C GLU A 734 22.96 30.89 0.26
N ASN A 735 21.93 31.49 0.86
CA ASN A 735 21.97 31.84 2.27
C ASN A 735 21.20 30.78 3.07
N ILE A 736 21.90 30.01 3.88
CA ILE A 736 21.31 28.97 4.74
C ILE A 736 21.64 29.27 6.20
N GLY A 737 20.61 29.53 7.01
CA GLY A 737 20.75 29.67 8.46
C GLY A 737 20.84 28.31 9.14
N GLY A 738 21.64 28.22 10.22
CA GLY A 738 21.78 27.02 11.04
C GLY A 738 22.34 25.81 10.28
N ALA A 739 23.28 26.04 9.35
CA ALA A 739 23.89 24.96 8.59
C ALA A 739 24.80 24.09 9.47
N GLU A 740 24.73 22.78 9.26
CA GLU A 740 25.53 21.80 10.01
C GLU A 740 26.54 21.12 9.08
N PRO A 741 27.80 20.89 9.52
CA PRO A 741 28.76 20.12 8.75
C PRO A 741 28.39 18.63 8.79
N LEU A 742 28.44 17.95 7.65
CA LEU A 742 28.22 16.50 7.57
C LEU A 742 29.40 15.72 8.16
N LYS A 743 30.61 16.27 8.03
CA LYS A 743 31.87 15.72 8.52
C LYS A 743 32.79 16.88 8.91
N ASP A 744 33.61 16.66 9.93
CA ASP A 744 34.49 17.68 10.48
C ASP A 744 35.64 18.05 9.53
N ASP A 745 36.07 17.11 8.70
CA ASP A 745 37.23 17.19 7.82
C ASP A 745 36.91 17.55 6.36
N ILE A 746 35.61 17.66 6.00
CA ILE A 746 35.19 17.90 4.61
C ILE A 746 34.27 19.12 4.55
N ASN A 747 34.50 19.99 3.56
CA ASN A 747 33.64 21.13 3.26
C ASN A 747 32.29 20.71 2.64
N GLN A 748 31.45 20.09 3.47
CA GLN A 748 30.11 19.61 3.14
C GLN A 748 29.15 20.02 4.24
N TRP A 749 28.26 20.95 3.90
CA TRP A 749 27.30 21.54 4.83
C TRP A 749 25.90 21.23 4.36
N VAL A 750 25.00 21.01 5.30
CA VAL A 750 23.59 20.71 5.04
C VAL A 750 22.71 21.64 5.83
N ASN A 751 21.48 21.81 5.34
CA ASN A 751 20.47 22.59 6.05
C ASN A 751 19.55 21.62 6.82
N PRO A 752 19.56 21.64 8.17
CA PRO A 752 18.68 20.81 8.98
C PRO A 752 17.21 21.05 8.65
N ARG A 753 16.74 22.31 8.67
CA ARG A 753 15.36 22.82 8.47
C ARG A 753 14.24 22.17 9.30
N ASN A 754 14.42 20.95 9.76
CA ASN A 754 13.47 20.18 10.55
C ASN A 754 13.64 20.56 12.01
N ASN A 755 12.81 21.48 12.49
CA ASN A 755 12.82 21.92 13.88
C ASN A 755 12.06 20.90 14.74
N HIS A 756 12.65 20.46 15.85
CA HIS A 756 11.97 19.57 16.79
C HIS A 756 11.03 20.36 17.69
N HIS A 757 11.51 21.47 18.25
CA HIS A 757 10.74 22.34 19.13
C HIS A 757 11.30 23.76 19.13
N VAL A 758 10.50 24.71 19.60
CA VAL A 758 10.96 26.04 20.04
C VAL A 758 10.85 26.06 21.55
N LEU A 759 11.95 26.38 22.23
CA LEU A 759 12.00 26.56 23.67
C LEU A 759 11.74 28.03 23.99
N ILE A 760 10.82 28.32 24.89
CA ILE A 760 10.56 29.67 25.40
C ILE A 760 11.04 29.69 26.85
N TYR A 761 11.93 30.62 27.16
CA TYR A 761 12.62 30.69 28.44
C TYR A 761 12.78 32.14 28.91
N MET A 762 12.96 32.32 30.22
CA MET A 762 13.33 33.61 30.80
C MET A 762 14.85 33.73 30.88
N ASP A 763 15.37 34.87 30.45
CA ASP A 763 16.78 35.21 30.61
C ASP A 763 17.10 35.81 31.98
N GLU A 764 18.38 36.04 32.26
CA GLU A 764 18.84 36.64 33.52
C GLU A 764 18.25 38.00 33.85
N LYS A 765 17.69 38.70 32.86
CA LYS A 765 17.07 40.02 33.01
C LYS A 765 15.55 39.94 33.15
N GLY A 766 14.97 38.75 33.22
CA GLY A 766 13.53 38.52 33.29
C GLY A 766 12.79 38.69 31.96
N ASN A 767 13.50 38.74 30.82
CA ASN A 767 12.85 38.86 29.50
C ASN A 767 12.61 37.47 28.90
N LEU A 768 11.48 37.31 28.20
CA LEU A 768 11.22 36.11 27.41
C LEU A 768 12.11 36.07 26.17
N LYS A 769 12.76 34.92 25.95
CA LYS A 769 13.54 34.59 24.76
C LYS A 769 13.10 33.26 24.17
N GLU A 770 13.48 33.04 22.92
CA GLU A 770 13.27 31.78 22.22
C GLU A 770 14.60 31.12 21.81
N GLU A 771 14.63 29.79 21.83
CA GLU A 771 15.64 28.98 21.15
C GLU A 771 14.96 27.98 20.20
N VAL A 772 15.27 28.07 18.91
CA VAL A 772 14.79 27.10 17.92
C VAL A 772 15.73 25.89 17.90
N VAL A 773 15.25 24.73 18.38
CA VAL A 773 16.07 23.52 18.47
C VAL A 773 15.76 22.57 17.31
N THR A 774 16.78 22.24 16.53
CA THR A 774 16.64 21.35 15.38
C THR A 774 16.51 19.88 15.78
N PHE A 775 15.90 19.07 14.92
CA PHE A 775 15.83 17.61 15.09
C PHE A 775 17.23 16.97 15.09
N TRP A 776 18.16 17.52 14.31
CA TRP A 776 19.57 17.12 14.32
C TRP A 776 20.17 17.29 15.73
N THR A 777 20.02 18.47 16.33
CA THR A 777 20.50 18.77 17.68
C THR A 777 19.91 17.83 18.73
N VAL A 778 18.60 17.56 18.67
CA VAL A 778 17.94 16.66 19.62
C VAL A 778 18.42 15.20 19.48
N VAL A 779 18.69 14.74 18.25
CA VAL A 779 19.26 13.40 18.01
C VAL A 779 20.68 13.31 18.56
N GLU A 780 21.52 14.33 18.36
CA GLU A 780 22.86 14.41 18.96
C GLU A 780 22.81 14.41 20.49
N ARG A 781 21.92 15.21 21.10
CA ARG A 781 21.69 15.23 22.55
C ARG A 781 21.35 13.82 23.05
N LYS A 782 20.38 13.15 22.43
CA LYS A 782 19.99 11.77 22.79
C LYS A 782 21.11 10.76 22.60
N ARG A 783 21.91 10.88 21.54
CA ARG A 783 23.05 10.00 21.26
C ARG A 783 24.14 10.12 22.33
N LYS A 784 24.35 11.33 22.85
CA LYS A 784 25.32 11.64 23.91
C LYS A 784 24.75 11.47 25.34
N GLY A 785 23.47 11.11 25.48
CA GLY A 785 22.83 10.92 26.78
C GLY A 785 22.31 12.19 27.46
N PHE A 786 22.29 13.33 26.75
CA PHE A 786 21.81 14.59 27.30
C PHE A 786 20.27 14.74 27.25
N PRO A 787 19.67 15.58 28.12
CA PRO A 787 18.24 15.93 28.07
C PRO A 787 17.82 16.55 26.73
N VAL A 788 16.54 16.39 26.36
CA VAL A 788 16.00 16.97 25.11
C VAL A 788 15.87 18.48 25.22
N TYR A 789 15.23 18.92 26.30
CA TYR A 789 15.05 20.32 26.66
C TYR A 789 16.20 20.72 27.58
N GLN A 790 16.91 21.78 27.24
CA GLN A 790 18.03 22.33 27.99
C GLN A 790 17.92 23.84 27.91
N LEU A 791 18.20 24.52 29.02
CA LEU A 791 18.33 25.96 29.01
C LEU A 791 19.56 26.38 28.20
N PRO A 792 19.46 27.43 27.37
CA PRO A 792 20.62 28.12 26.82
C PRO A 792 21.49 28.71 27.93
N ILE A 793 22.70 29.13 27.57
CA ILE A 793 23.68 29.66 28.52
C ILE A 793 23.14 30.87 29.29
N ASP A 794 22.30 31.70 28.64
CA ASP A 794 21.70 32.90 29.22
C ASP A 794 20.31 32.68 29.85
N GLY A 795 19.85 31.43 29.95
CA GLY A 795 18.51 31.08 30.42
C GLY A 795 18.45 30.64 31.89
N ILE A 796 17.48 31.16 32.63
CA ILE A 796 17.21 30.80 34.03
C ILE A 796 16.11 29.75 34.16
N GLU A 797 15.00 29.94 33.43
CA GLU A 797 13.80 29.10 33.60
C GLU A 797 13.12 28.83 32.26
N ILE A 798 12.70 27.59 32.04
CA ILE A 798 11.90 27.20 30.87
C ILE A 798 10.44 27.51 31.17
N VAL A 799 9.86 28.45 30.43
CA VAL A 799 8.44 28.80 30.54
C VAL A 799 7.59 27.76 29.82
N THR A 800 7.92 27.46 28.56
CA THR A 800 7.23 26.41 27.81
C THR A 800 8.07 25.94 26.62
N ALA A 801 7.62 24.85 26.00
CA ALA A 801 8.17 24.39 24.73
C ALA A 801 7.04 24.21 23.72
N LEU A 802 7.26 24.69 22.50
CA LEU A 802 6.36 24.52 21.37
C LEU A 802 6.86 23.37 20.50
N GLN A 803 6.04 22.34 20.32
CA GLN A 803 6.25 21.29 19.33
C GLN A 803 4.99 21.13 18.48
N ILE A 804 5.14 20.69 17.23
CA ILE A 804 3.98 20.41 16.35
C ILE A 804 2.98 19.48 17.07
N ASN A 805 1.71 19.87 17.01
CA ASN A 805 0.56 19.26 17.69
C ASN A 805 0.52 19.41 19.22
N ASP A 806 1.41 20.20 19.84
CA ASP A 806 1.15 20.65 21.21
C ASP A 806 -0.11 21.54 21.24
N MET A 807 -0.93 21.37 22.26
CA MET A 807 -2.23 22.01 22.41
C MET A 807 -2.12 23.20 23.35
N PHE A 808 -2.79 24.30 23.01
CA PHE A 808 -2.78 25.55 23.75
C PHE A 808 -4.17 26.17 23.79
N ILE A 809 -4.52 26.76 24.94
CA ILE A 809 -5.62 27.71 25.04
C ILE A 809 -5.05 29.10 24.78
N LEU A 810 -5.68 29.87 23.89
CA LEU A 810 -5.26 31.22 23.51
C LEU A 810 -6.38 32.23 23.77
N GLY A 811 -6.05 33.35 24.39
CA GLY A 811 -6.94 34.49 24.59
C GLY A 811 -7.82 34.41 25.85
N LEU A 812 -7.50 33.50 26.78
CA LEU A 812 -8.13 33.40 28.09
C LEU A 812 -7.07 33.49 29.20
N GLY A 813 -7.41 34.14 30.30
CA GLY A 813 -6.70 34.13 31.56
C GLY A 813 -6.80 32.77 32.25
N GLU A 814 -5.85 32.45 33.13
CA GLU A 814 -5.90 31.20 33.90
C GLU A 814 -7.05 31.19 34.92
N ASP A 815 -7.37 32.36 35.46
CA ASP A 815 -8.46 32.68 36.37
C ASP A 815 -9.85 32.58 35.72
N GLU A 816 -9.91 32.68 34.39
CA GLU A 816 -11.16 32.53 33.62
C GLU A 816 -11.52 31.05 33.36
N ILE A 817 -10.64 30.10 33.68
CA ILE A 817 -10.83 28.68 33.38
C ILE A 817 -11.05 27.89 34.68
N ASN A 818 -12.26 27.35 34.84
CA ASN A 818 -12.52 26.36 35.88
C ASN A 818 -12.03 24.97 35.45
N TRP A 819 -10.88 24.53 35.97
CA TRP A 819 -10.30 23.22 35.63
C TRP A 819 -11.03 22.03 36.26
N GLU A 820 -11.80 22.23 37.33
CA GLU A 820 -12.59 21.17 37.96
C GLU A 820 -13.88 20.90 37.17
N GLN A 821 -14.48 21.96 36.62
CA GLN A 821 -15.67 21.92 35.77
C GLN A 821 -15.49 22.81 34.53
N PRO A 822 -14.74 22.34 33.54
CA PRO A 822 -14.43 23.15 32.35
C PRO A 822 -15.66 23.39 31.47
N ASP A 823 -15.89 24.65 31.10
CA ASP A 823 -16.85 25.01 30.06
C ASP A 823 -16.30 24.60 28.68
N ILE A 824 -16.75 23.46 28.19
CA ILE A 824 -16.26 22.88 26.94
C ILE A 824 -16.60 23.77 25.73
N SER A 825 -17.72 24.48 25.75
CA SER A 825 -18.12 25.36 24.64
C SER A 825 -17.16 26.53 24.51
N LEU A 826 -16.84 27.16 25.64
CA LEU A 826 -15.83 28.23 25.70
C LEU A 826 -14.46 27.71 25.27
N LEU A 827 -14.00 26.59 25.85
CA LEU A 827 -12.67 26.04 25.56
C LEU A 827 -12.50 25.63 24.09
N THR A 828 -13.54 25.11 23.44
CA THR A 828 -13.52 24.75 22.01
C THR A 828 -13.22 25.96 21.11
N GLN A 829 -13.65 27.16 21.51
CA GLN A 829 -13.39 28.39 20.76
C GLN A 829 -11.95 28.87 20.91
N HIS A 830 -11.34 28.59 22.06
CA HIS A 830 -10.00 29.06 22.43
C HIS A 830 -8.90 27.99 22.32
N LEU A 831 -9.23 26.75 21.93
CA LEU A 831 -8.28 25.65 21.83
C LEU A 831 -7.63 25.55 20.45
N TYR A 832 -6.31 25.60 20.43
CA TYR A 832 -5.48 25.53 19.23
C TYR A 832 -4.39 24.49 19.37
N ARG A 833 -3.91 23.99 18.23
CA ARG A 833 -2.71 23.17 18.14
C ARG A 833 -1.61 23.92 17.41
N VAL A 834 -0.36 23.70 17.81
CA VAL A 834 0.80 24.19 17.09
C VAL A 834 0.88 23.50 15.73
N GLN A 835 0.79 24.27 14.65
CA GLN A 835 0.83 23.77 13.27
C GLN A 835 2.22 23.92 12.65
N LYS A 836 2.87 25.07 12.88
CA LYS A 836 4.18 25.39 12.31
C LYS A 836 4.94 26.33 13.24
N LEU A 837 6.25 26.16 13.27
CA LEU A 837 7.15 26.93 14.12
C LEU A 837 8.33 27.44 13.30
N THR A 838 8.56 28.75 13.39
CA THR A 838 9.73 29.46 12.87
C THR A 838 10.19 30.46 13.92
N SER A 839 11.46 30.90 13.83
CA SER A 839 11.98 31.91 14.76
C SER A 839 11.13 33.17 14.70
N GLY A 840 10.64 33.61 15.86
CA GLY A 840 9.78 34.79 16.03
C GLY A 840 8.37 34.67 15.49
N ASP A 841 7.99 33.53 14.90
CA ASP A 841 6.72 33.33 14.20
C ASP A 841 6.13 31.94 14.51
N TYR A 842 5.07 31.91 15.31
CA TYR A 842 4.40 30.68 15.74
C TYR A 842 2.98 30.61 15.18
N PHE A 843 2.66 29.51 14.50
CA PHE A 843 1.36 29.33 13.87
C PHE A 843 0.54 28.29 14.63
N PHE A 844 -0.57 28.76 15.17
CA PHE A 844 -1.56 27.97 15.88
C PHE A 844 -2.79 27.79 14.99
N ARG A 845 -3.36 26.59 14.97
CA ARG A 845 -4.54 26.27 14.17
C ARG A 845 -5.61 25.71 15.07
N LYS A 846 -6.87 26.05 14.82
CA LYS A 846 -7.99 25.56 15.63
C LYS A 846 -7.97 24.03 15.66
N HIS A 847 -8.21 23.42 16.82
CA HIS A 847 -8.08 21.97 16.96
C HIS A 847 -9.04 21.17 16.05
N THR A 848 -10.16 21.79 15.64
CA THR A 848 -11.15 21.21 14.74
C THR A 848 -10.70 21.19 13.28
N SER A 849 -9.85 22.12 12.84
CA SER A 849 -9.47 22.26 11.43
C SER A 849 -8.62 21.08 10.94
N SER A 850 -9.08 20.46 9.84
CA SER A 850 -8.41 19.34 9.19
C SER A 850 -7.58 19.73 7.96
N THR A 851 -7.86 20.90 7.37
CA THR A 851 -7.07 21.42 6.24
C THR A 851 -5.92 22.28 6.74
N VAL A 852 -5.04 22.69 5.83
CA VAL A 852 -3.97 23.69 6.11
C VAL A 852 -4.26 25.02 5.40
N THR A 853 -5.35 25.09 4.64
CA THR A 853 -5.66 26.18 3.71
C THR A 853 -6.75 27.12 4.20
N ASP A 854 -7.55 26.71 5.19
CA ASP A 854 -8.54 27.60 5.79
C ASP A 854 -7.90 28.78 6.55
N SER A 855 -8.71 29.81 6.77
CA SER A 855 -8.35 31.04 7.48
C SER A 855 -8.37 30.91 9.01
N GLN A 856 -8.64 29.71 9.57
CA GLN A 856 -8.80 29.50 11.01
C GLN A 856 -7.46 29.23 11.71
N TYR A 857 -6.55 30.21 11.63
CA TYR A 857 -5.26 30.17 12.31
C TYR A 857 -4.95 31.47 13.05
N ILE A 858 -4.18 31.35 14.13
CA ILE A 858 -3.60 32.47 14.86
C ILE A 858 -2.09 32.45 14.62
N GLN A 859 -1.53 33.60 14.25
CA GLN A 859 -0.08 33.80 14.15
C GLN A 859 0.37 34.70 15.30
N ILE A 860 1.23 34.17 16.16
CA ILE A 860 1.88 34.93 17.22
C ILE A 860 3.28 35.34 16.72
N ARG A 861 3.58 36.63 16.81
CA ARG A 861 4.83 37.27 16.38
C ARG A 861 5.52 37.94 17.56
N GLY A 862 6.60 37.32 18.03
CA GLY A 862 7.40 37.81 19.15
C GLY A 862 6.65 37.95 20.48
N PHE A 863 7.35 38.49 21.49
CA PHE A 863 6.88 38.57 22.88
C PHE A 863 6.28 39.93 23.25
N GLY A 864 5.61 40.62 22.32
CA GLY A 864 4.99 41.93 22.60
C GLY A 864 3.56 41.83 23.13
N GLU A 865 2.95 43.00 23.40
CA GLU A 865 1.52 43.18 23.74
C GLU A 865 0.66 43.67 22.54
N GLY A 866 1.24 43.74 21.34
CA GLY A 866 0.51 44.13 20.13
C GLY A 866 -0.50 43.07 19.69
N LYS A 867 -1.33 43.36 18.67
CA LYS A 867 -2.39 42.46 18.17
C LYS A 867 -1.95 41.02 17.82
N THR A 868 -0.66 40.81 17.57
CA THR A 868 -0.07 39.50 17.26
C THR A 868 0.91 39.04 18.34
N GLY A 869 1.01 39.70 19.48
CA GLY A 869 2.05 39.48 20.49
C GLY A 869 1.73 38.33 21.44
N TRP A 870 2.77 37.68 21.96
CA TRP A 870 2.64 36.56 22.91
C TRP A 870 1.79 36.90 24.12
N PHE A 871 2.03 38.05 24.76
CA PHE A 871 1.32 38.43 25.99
C PHE A 871 -0.17 38.70 25.76
N SER A 872 -0.55 39.17 24.57
CA SER A 872 -1.96 39.42 24.22
C SER A 872 -2.79 38.16 24.08
N PHE A 873 -2.17 37.04 23.70
CA PHE A 873 -2.86 35.76 23.54
C PHE A 873 -2.75 34.83 24.74
N ASN A 874 -1.97 35.21 25.77
CA ASN A 874 -1.75 34.43 26.99
C ASN A 874 -1.74 32.90 26.79
N PRO A 875 -0.73 32.32 26.13
CA PRO A 875 -0.78 30.93 25.68
C PRO A 875 -0.64 29.95 26.84
N ILE A 876 -1.71 29.23 27.18
CA ILE A 876 -1.71 28.22 28.24
C ILE A 876 -1.57 26.84 27.62
N LYS A 877 -0.51 26.11 27.98
CA LYS A 877 -0.27 24.77 27.44
C LYS A 877 -1.18 23.74 28.10
N VAL A 878 -1.81 22.90 27.29
CA VAL A 878 -2.77 21.89 27.76
C VAL A 878 -2.52 20.53 27.09
N THR A 879 -3.10 19.49 27.66
CA THR A 879 -3.26 18.18 27.01
C THR A 879 -4.73 17.86 26.83
N VAL A 880 -5.05 17.16 25.74
CA VAL A 880 -6.38 16.65 25.47
C VAL A 880 -6.27 15.14 25.30
N SER A 881 -6.89 14.39 26.21
CA SER A 881 -6.94 12.93 26.16
C SER A 881 -7.72 12.45 24.94
N VAL A 882 -7.67 11.15 24.63
CA VAL A 882 -8.36 10.64 23.43
C VAL A 882 -9.89 10.62 23.57
N THR A 883 -10.42 10.79 24.79
CA THR A 883 -11.86 11.04 25.04
C THR A 883 -12.22 12.52 25.20
N GLY A 884 -11.27 13.43 24.98
CA GLY A 884 -11.50 14.87 25.06
C GLY A 884 -11.38 15.46 26.47
N LYS A 885 -10.82 14.72 27.44
CA LYS A 885 -10.51 15.29 28.76
C LYS A 885 -9.36 16.28 28.62
N ILE A 886 -9.57 17.52 29.04
CA ILE A 886 -8.55 18.57 28.99
C ILE A 886 -7.89 18.72 30.36
N GLU A 887 -6.56 18.79 30.38
CA GLU A 887 -5.75 18.97 31.60
C GLU A 887 -4.63 19.98 31.32
N LYS A 888 -4.36 20.86 32.29
CA LYS A 888 -3.22 21.79 32.25
C LYS A 888 -1.90 21.02 32.44
N LEU A 889 -0.85 21.45 31.72
CA LEU A 889 0.50 20.89 31.82
C LEU A 889 1.43 21.70 32.72
#